data_AF-A0A9W7W4K3-F1
#
_entry.id   AF-A0A9W7W4K3-F1
#
_cell.length_a   1.000
_cell.length_b   1.000
_cell.length_c   1.000
_cell.angle_alpha   90.00
_cell.angle_beta   90.00
_cell.angle_gamma   90.00
#
_symmetry.space_group_name_H-M   'P 1'
#
loop_
_entity.id
_entity.type
_entity.pdbx_description
1 polymer ?
#
loop_
_entity_poly.entity_id
_entity_poly.type
_entity_poly.pdbx_seq_one_letter_code
_entity_poly.pdbx_strand_id
1 'polypeptide(L)'
;MGWPYRFGELTPEQKQQRRELLDWYGFLAQMSVLAPLLALQVYFVTVWIGKKFQTQKDLGAPSSPYAKALRSSKTARIAKSVRLLARRTKWWLGNSLDVLGYHVGTNGEVIAAVVWTVWLLLLLSCFQTGDDYLHLTKRFGIVGASQLPFHYLLALKWSYSPLQLLTRCSHETLISLHQLLGRSITLLFYLHVAFYLNFYILSSLLAQKITEWYIICGFVATLAFTAVGTTALAPLKRWNYRAFFITHVSLATLVLPLLYFHVRHIRIYIYETAAVYAVHAVLRFFSTKTLPASIRILPDTNLIEIDIPTPLSEKGRLRSSWKPGHHAYVSLAGHPFLRTFRSNPFTVASIPREDGRIRFVARILDGNTAKLARCAKDGGVSQEVTLEGPYGVATHADRLLQYDRVLLVAGGVGATFVVPIYRQLLADLSPSKGSYRRQKVDFVWVARTRADVTWALPENEAQRQDFIERLNVFITNSTSGDLGPAINGNFVIAGDDEEENAIAVETEEGIELEQRKNLLAGEDDKVAAKDEDGITTLAGRPDLCELIEQTFSHGDSERVAVLVCGPRRLSQALRKEVGKSNMSTIEALYIFDEHNNLILNHTYTSRPPPPSVLISLYLQHVSPRPSLIYLPSLSPPTLLYSVIQDNILFISPCSQDVEPLLVLEFLHRTADSLQEFLGSPLLASKITGNYDIVAQIVAEMADAGVPCQSEPNALRDIVETGPGVINNLLGKVGIPGGAPAGIGGGPGGGPGGGLARTVLKPVETAQGSAIPWRRSNVRHTSNELYVDIVETLSVTLAPSGRPLSAFAYGSVAFTSKVSGVPDLLLNVSTGGKGAGMGNRGDQLRTVMERAVFHPCVRLSRWKQDGVLSFVPPDGKFILCGYETDLLGPDAPLTTNQTSSNKLDLPATLEVNTGSGVSGNEFEVRLLQSAATTSSFRSAAAASLQSNLGSATSRPGAFKAGSTGDSKGPTIEDIIVHVPLPSGVRNVSDLRPSRGEAQWSPVDGKVEWKVPAKDFGIGGATLRCTVQGPASDADEEDSSGVLNGVTATTYDYTDEPSAYQSQSGRQAGSGGNSVNGLDERRVERNRELMPTAATLSFSVKGWLASGLKVESLLVDTKKSRGLGPEVKPYKGVKYLTVSRDGVEVRC
;
A
#
# COMPACT_ATOMS: atom_id res chain seq x y z
N MET A 1 41.19 37.51 6.95
CA MET A 1 40.03 38.43 6.93
C MET A 1 40.09 39.29 8.18
N GLY A 2 40.18 40.62 8.06
CA GLY A 2 40.14 41.51 9.22
C GLY A 2 38.75 41.51 9.86
N TRP A 3 38.69 41.66 11.19
CA TRP A 3 37.42 41.75 11.92
C TRP A 3 36.62 42.98 11.42
N PRO A 4 35.34 42.83 11.02
CA PRO A 4 34.59 43.90 10.34
C PRO A 4 34.14 45.04 11.25
N TYR A 5 34.22 44.88 12.58
CA TYR A 5 33.74 45.88 13.54
C TYR A 5 34.88 46.71 14.15
N ARG A 6 34.67 48.02 14.27
CA ARG A 6 35.64 49.00 14.78
C ARG A 6 35.08 49.78 15.97
N PHE A 7 35.98 50.29 16.81
CA PHE A 7 35.65 51.27 17.84
C PHE A 7 35.75 52.66 17.23
N GLY A 8 34.62 53.37 17.12
CA GLY A 8 34.56 54.72 16.54
C GLY A 8 33.90 55.72 17.47
N GLU A 9 34.37 56.97 17.44
CA GLU A 9 33.72 58.08 18.14
C GLU A 9 32.60 58.66 17.27
N LEU A 10 31.39 58.74 17.83
CA LEU A 10 30.19 59.20 17.14
C LEU A 10 29.80 60.62 17.57
N THR A 11 29.34 61.43 16.62
CA THR A 11 28.75 62.76 16.90
C THR A 11 27.47 62.62 17.74
N PRO A 12 27.04 63.67 18.47
CA PRO A 12 25.80 63.59 19.27
C PRO A 12 24.56 63.26 18.42
N GLU A 13 24.47 63.75 17.19
CA GLU A 13 23.38 63.45 16.26
C GLU A 13 23.40 61.97 15.86
N GLN A 14 24.59 61.43 15.53
CA GLN A 14 24.75 60.01 15.22
C GLN A 14 24.40 59.12 16.44
N LYS A 15 24.76 59.54 17.67
CA LYS A 15 24.40 58.82 18.90
C LYS A 15 22.87 58.79 19.10
N GLN A 16 22.17 59.88 18.78
CA GLN A 16 20.71 59.92 18.86
C GLN A 16 20.07 58.99 17.80
N GLN A 17 20.51 59.06 16.55
CA GLN A 17 20.04 58.19 15.48
C GLN A 17 20.26 56.69 15.81
N ARG A 18 21.40 56.34 16.42
CA ARG A 18 21.66 54.97 16.88
C ARG A 18 20.71 54.54 17.99
N ARG A 19 20.33 55.43 18.91
CA ARG A 19 19.33 55.12 19.96
C ARG A 19 17.95 54.85 19.37
N GLU A 20 17.50 55.70 18.45
CA GLU A 20 16.22 55.50 17.75
C GLU A 20 16.19 54.17 16.99
N LEU A 21 17.31 53.81 16.35
CA LEU A 21 17.45 52.49 15.71
C LEU A 21 17.39 51.35 16.73
N LEU A 22 18.04 51.46 17.90
CA LEU A 22 17.95 50.42 18.93
C LEU A 22 16.50 50.19 19.37
N ASP A 23 15.77 51.26 19.65
CA ASP A 23 14.37 51.19 20.09
C ASP A 23 13.48 50.62 18.97
N TRP A 24 13.69 51.03 17.71
CA TRP A 24 12.98 50.49 16.55
C TRP A 24 13.19 48.99 16.36
N TYR A 25 14.44 48.51 16.42
CA TYR A 25 14.74 47.08 16.26
C TYR A 25 14.25 46.25 17.46
N GLY A 26 14.26 46.82 18.67
CA GLY A 26 13.63 46.21 19.85
C GLY A 26 12.12 46.02 19.66
N PHE A 27 11.43 47.07 19.21
CA PHE A 27 10.00 47.03 18.89
C PHE A 27 9.68 46.06 17.75
N LEU A 28 10.47 46.08 16.67
CA LEU A 28 10.31 45.17 15.53
C LEU A 28 10.49 43.71 15.96
N ALA A 29 11.46 43.43 16.83
CA ALA A 29 11.66 42.09 17.39
C ALA A 29 10.45 41.64 18.22
N GLN A 30 9.81 42.52 18.99
CA GLN A 30 8.59 42.18 19.73
C GLN A 30 7.40 41.94 18.79
N MET A 31 7.18 42.84 17.81
CA MET A 31 6.08 42.73 16.86
C MET A 31 6.23 41.54 15.90
N SER A 32 7.46 41.06 15.68
CA SER A 32 7.71 39.90 14.82
C SER A 32 6.98 38.64 15.27
N VAL A 33 6.60 38.54 16.56
CA VAL A 33 5.80 37.44 17.12
C VAL A 33 4.38 37.39 16.53
N LEU A 34 3.85 38.52 16.06
CA LEU A 34 2.53 38.58 15.43
C LEU A 34 2.50 37.88 14.08
N ALA A 35 3.63 37.82 13.36
CA ALA A 35 3.71 37.17 12.05
C ALA A 35 3.41 35.66 12.09
N PRO A 36 4.06 34.82 12.94
CA PRO A 36 3.71 33.42 13.06
C PRO A 36 2.30 33.20 13.63
N LEU A 37 1.81 34.07 14.52
CA LEU A 37 0.44 34.01 15.02
C LEU A 37 -0.60 34.27 13.91
N LEU A 38 -0.34 35.26 13.05
CA LEU A 38 -1.19 35.59 11.91
C LEU A 38 -1.17 34.46 10.88
N ALA A 39 0.00 33.92 10.55
CA ALA A 39 0.13 32.77 9.66
C ALA A 39 -0.68 31.55 10.16
N LEU A 40 -0.67 31.32 11.48
CA LEU A 40 -1.44 30.27 12.12
C LEU A 40 -2.96 30.54 12.08
N GLN A 41 -3.40 31.79 12.22
CA GLN A 41 -4.82 32.15 12.00
C GLN A 41 -5.24 31.95 10.54
N VAL A 42 -4.42 32.38 9.58
CA VAL A 42 -4.67 32.16 8.14
C VAL A 42 -4.77 30.66 7.85
N TYR A 43 -3.90 29.84 8.44
CA TYR A 43 -4.01 28.39 8.35
C TYR A 43 -5.34 27.85 8.90
N PHE A 44 -5.78 28.32 10.08
CA PHE A 44 -7.06 27.88 10.63
C PHE A 44 -8.26 28.34 9.80
N VAL A 45 -8.23 29.55 9.25
CA VAL A 45 -9.28 30.08 8.37
C VAL A 45 -9.32 29.30 7.07
N THR A 46 -8.18 29.02 6.43
CA THR A 46 -8.11 28.23 5.19
C THR A 46 -8.61 26.79 5.40
N VAL A 47 -8.25 26.16 6.51
CA VAL A 47 -8.78 24.83 6.89
C VAL A 47 -10.29 24.89 7.14
N TRP A 48 -10.78 25.91 7.84
CA TRP A 48 -12.20 26.08 8.12
C TRP A 48 -13.02 26.32 6.83
N ILE A 49 -12.54 27.19 5.94
CA ILE A 49 -13.11 27.43 4.62
C ILE A 49 -13.14 26.12 3.82
N GLY A 50 -12.03 25.39 3.77
CA GLY A 50 -11.94 24.10 3.09
C GLY A 50 -12.93 23.06 3.61
N LYS A 51 -13.09 22.96 4.93
CA LYS A 51 -14.10 22.08 5.55
C LYS A 51 -15.52 22.50 5.18
N LYS A 52 -15.85 23.79 5.25
CA LYS A 52 -17.19 24.30 4.91
C LYS A 52 -17.56 24.00 3.45
N PHE A 53 -16.63 24.16 2.53
CA PHE A 53 -16.81 23.81 1.11
C PHE A 53 -16.92 22.28 0.88
N GLN A 54 -16.26 21.46 1.69
CA GLN A 54 -16.41 20.00 1.65
C GLN A 54 -17.78 19.55 2.16
N THR A 55 -18.22 20.06 3.31
CA THR A 55 -19.53 19.69 3.91
C THR A 55 -20.70 20.09 3.03
N GLN A 56 -20.62 21.21 2.29
CA GLN A 56 -21.62 21.58 1.28
C GLN A 56 -21.64 20.66 0.06
N LYS A 57 -20.51 20.04 -0.31
CA LYS A 57 -20.44 19.05 -1.40
C LYS A 57 -20.92 17.66 -0.97
N ASP A 58 -20.74 17.29 0.30
CA ASP A 58 -21.15 15.99 0.84
C ASP A 58 -22.65 15.90 1.16
N LEU A 59 -23.37 17.02 1.24
CA LEU A 59 -24.85 17.07 1.31
C LEU A 59 -25.54 16.76 -0.03
N GLY A 60 -24.78 16.65 -1.12
CA GLY A 60 -25.26 16.23 -2.44
C GLY A 60 -24.94 14.76 -2.74
N ALA A 61 -25.84 13.86 -2.34
CA ALA A 61 -25.91 12.44 -2.68
C ALA A 61 -24.79 11.50 -2.12
N PRO A 62 -25.15 10.28 -1.67
CA PRO A 62 -24.18 9.27 -1.26
C PRO A 62 -23.36 8.85 -2.49
N SER A 63 -22.10 9.27 -2.52
CA SER A 63 -21.24 9.12 -3.69
C SER A 63 -20.93 7.63 -3.99
N SER A 64 -21.47 7.18 -5.12
CA SER A 64 -21.14 5.89 -5.75
C SER A 64 -19.66 5.82 -6.14
N PRO A 65 -19.10 4.60 -6.36
CA PRO A 65 -17.70 4.40 -6.80
C PRO A 65 -17.33 5.23 -8.05
N TYR A 66 -18.33 5.54 -8.88
CA TYR A 66 -18.21 6.31 -10.11
C TYR A 66 -17.80 7.78 -9.89
N ALA A 67 -18.23 8.41 -8.80
CA ALA A 67 -17.84 9.79 -8.46
C ALA A 67 -16.42 9.89 -7.87
N LYS A 68 -15.86 8.76 -7.38
CA LYS A 68 -14.47 8.67 -6.91
C LYS A 68 -13.48 8.59 -8.09
N ALA A 69 -13.87 7.92 -9.19
CA ALA A 69 -13.07 7.87 -10.43
C ALA A 69 -12.97 9.24 -11.14
N LEU A 70 -14.02 10.07 -11.07
CA LEU A 70 -14.06 11.40 -11.70
C LEU A 70 -13.15 12.44 -11.01
N ARG A 71 -12.57 12.12 -9.85
CA ARG A 71 -11.61 12.99 -9.14
C ARG A 71 -10.17 12.86 -9.66
N SER A 72 -9.90 12.07 -10.71
CA SER A 72 -8.57 11.90 -11.32
C SER A 72 -8.19 13.05 -12.30
N SER A 73 -8.10 14.28 -11.82
CA SER A 73 -7.51 15.41 -12.57
C SER A 73 -6.01 15.53 -12.28
N LYS A 74 -5.22 16.14 -13.19
CA LYS A 74 -3.80 16.51 -12.97
C LYS A 74 -3.63 17.31 -11.66
N THR A 75 -4.61 18.16 -11.33
CA THR A 75 -4.70 18.91 -10.07
C THR A 75 -4.94 17.99 -8.85
N ALA A 76 -5.63 16.88 -9.03
CA ALA A 76 -5.88 15.90 -7.97
C ALA A 76 -4.71 14.94 -7.76
N ARG A 77 -3.91 14.65 -8.80
CA ARG A 77 -2.62 13.93 -8.68
C ARG A 77 -1.59 14.78 -7.96
N ILE A 78 -1.37 16.03 -8.40
CA ILE A 78 -0.51 16.98 -7.68
C ILE A 78 -1.03 17.20 -6.26
N ALA A 79 -2.35 17.36 -6.06
CA ALA A 79 -2.90 17.45 -4.71
C ALA A 79 -2.74 16.17 -3.90
N LYS A 80 -2.74 14.97 -4.51
CA LYS A 80 -2.49 13.69 -3.81
C LYS A 80 -1.02 13.57 -3.43
N SER A 81 -0.09 13.81 -4.34
CA SER A 81 1.36 13.80 -4.07
C SER A 81 1.75 14.89 -3.06
N VAL A 82 1.21 16.10 -3.18
CA VAL A 82 1.40 17.18 -2.20
C VAL A 82 0.76 16.82 -0.86
N ARG A 83 -0.41 16.15 -0.83
CA ARG A 83 -1.01 15.67 0.43
C ARG A 83 -0.19 14.55 1.06
N LEU A 84 0.38 13.64 0.28
CA LEU A 84 1.23 12.56 0.76
C LEU A 84 2.55 13.13 1.30
N LEU A 85 3.19 14.02 0.54
CA LEU A 85 4.37 14.76 0.98
C LEU A 85 4.06 15.57 2.24
N ALA A 86 2.94 16.30 2.29
CA ALA A 86 2.51 17.05 3.47
C ALA A 86 2.21 16.14 4.68
N ARG A 87 1.70 14.92 4.46
CA ARG A 87 1.48 13.93 5.53
C ARG A 87 2.81 13.39 6.04
N ARG A 88 3.74 13.03 5.14
CA ARG A 88 5.09 12.56 5.48
C ARG A 88 5.88 13.63 6.23
N THR A 89 5.88 14.86 5.73
CA THR A 89 6.56 15.99 6.40
C THR A 89 5.91 16.29 7.75
N LYS A 90 4.57 16.31 7.85
CA LYS A 90 3.88 16.48 9.14
C LYS A 90 4.21 15.36 10.13
N TRP A 91 4.29 14.11 9.66
CA TRP A 91 4.67 12.98 10.51
C TRP A 91 6.10 13.11 11.01
N TRP A 92 7.04 13.43 10.11
CA TRP A 92 8.45 13.64 10.41
C TRP A 92 8.69 14.84 11.33
N LEU A 93 7.97 15.96 11.13
CA LEU A 93 8.01 17.13 12.01
C LEU A 93 7.58 16.79 13.43
N GLY A 94 6.72 15.78 13.61
CA GLY A 94 6.28 15.29 14.91
C GLY A 94 7.19 14.22 15.54
N ASN A 95 8.28 13.82 14.89
CA ASN A 95 9.23 12.87 15.49
C ASN A 95 10.05 13.54 16.59
N SER A 96 10.33 12.79 17.66
CA SER A 96 11.19 13.23 18.75
C SER A 96 12.63 13.33 18.27
N LEU A 97 13.27 14.47 18.53
CA LEU A 97 14.70 14.67 18.34
C LEU A 97 15.42 14.49 19.68
N ASP A 98 16.22 13.44 19.78
CA ASP A 98 17.08 13.17 20.92
C ASP A 98 18.53 13.46 20.51
N VAL A 99 19.21 14.34 21.24
CA VAL A 99 20.60 14.73 20.99
C VAL A 99 21.42 14.27 22.18
N LEU A 100 22.46 13.44 21.94
CA LEU A 100 23.31 12.88 23.00
C LEU A 100 22.50 12.19 24.13
N GLY A 101 21.44 11.46 23.77
CA GLY A 101 20.55 10.78 24.73
C GLY A 101 19.57 11.71 25.47
N TYR A 102 19.57 13.01 25.18
CA TYR A 102 18.65 13.98 25.80
C TYR A 102 17.56 14.43 24.84
N HIS A 103 16.31 14.36 25.31
CA HIS A 103 15.16 14.82 24.56
C HIS A 103 15.11 16.36 24.46
N VAL A 104 15.26 16.88 23.24
CA VAL A 104 15.31 18.32 22.98
C VAL A 104 13.95 18.90 22.62
N GLY A 105 13.13 18.13 21.91
CA GLY A 105 11.79 18.49 21.41
C GLY A 105 11.43 17.68 20.17
N THR A 106 10.38 18.06 19.46
CA THR A 106 10.09 17.50 18.13
C THR A 106 10.91 18.17 17.04
N ASN A 107 11.14 17.48 15.91
CA ASN A 107 11.86 18.02 14.76
C ASN A 107 11.31 19.38 14.31
N GLY A 108 9.98 19.52 14.26
CA GLY A 108 9.32 20.77 13.86
C GLY A 108 9.50 21.90 14.87
N GLU A 109 9.40 21.61 16.17
CA GLU A 109 9.63 22.62 17.21
C GLU A 109 11.08 23.13 17.18
N VAL A 110 12.05 22.24 17.01
CA VAL A 110 13.47 22.61 16.94
C VAL A 110 13.78 23.43 15.69
N ILE A 111 13.26 23.04 14.51
CA ILE A 111 13.43 23.82 13.28
C ILE A 111 12.82 25.21 13.44
N ALA A 112 11.60 25.30 13.98
CA ALA A 112 10.94 26.58 14.22
C ALA A 112 11.77 27.46 15.17
N ALA A 113 12.32 26.86 16.23
CA ALA A 113 13.22 27.56 17.14
C ALA A 113 14.49 28.05 16.45
N VAL A 114 15.17 27.21 15.67
CA VAL A 114 16.39 27.59 14.94
C VAL A 114 16.11 28.73 13.96
N VAL A 115 15.04 28.64 13.18
CA VAL A 115 14.61 29.71 12.25
C VAL A 115 14.34 31.01 13.02
N TRP A 116 13.67 30.92 14.17
CA TRP A 116 13.40 32.07 15.03
C TRP A 116 14.67 32.67 15.62
N THR A 117 15.58 31.84 16.14
CA THR A 117 16.87 32.29 16.68
C THR A 117 17.71 32.95 15.59
N VAL A 118 17.72 32.40 14.38
CA VAL A 118 18.41 32.98 13.21
C VAL A 118 17.80 34.32 12.80
N TRP A 119 16.46 34.44 12.81
CA TRP A 119 15.78 35.71 12.56
C TRP A 119 16.16 36.79 13.59
N LEU A 120 16.16 36.45 14.88
CA LEU A 120 16.56 37.36 15.95
C LEU A 120 18.06 37.73 15.88
N LEU A 121 18.94 36.76 15.62
CA LEU A 121 20.39 36.95 15.58
C LEU A 121 20.86 37.64 14.29
N LEU A 122 20.62 37.03 13.14
CA LEU A 122 21.22 37.47 11.87
C LEU A 122 20.48 38.68 11.28
N LEU A 123 19.15 38.71 11.37
CA LEU A 123 18.35 39.71 10.65
C LEU A 123 17.98 40.92 11.50
N LEU A 124 17.85 40.78 12.82
CA LEU A 124 17.50 41.91 13.70
C LEU A 124 18.68 42.44 14.52
N SER A 125 19.59 41.57 14.95
CA SER A 125 20.76 42.01 15.73
C SER A 125 21.92 42.49 14.86
N CYS A 126 22.19 41.86 13.71
CA CYS A 126 23.34 42.19 12.85
C CYS A 126 23.02 43.05 11.61
N PHE A 127 21.76 43.20 11.19
CA PHE A 127 21.42 43.94 9.97
C PHE A 127 21.45 45.46 10.20
N GLN A 128 22.05 46.23 9.29
CA GLN A 128 22.23 47.70 9.41
C GLN A 128 23.00 48.17 10.66
N THR A 129 23.87 47.34 11.24
CA THR A 129 24.83 47.80 12.26
C THR A 129 26.05 48.48 11.66
N GLY A 130 26.38 48.19 10.39
CA GLY A 130 27.62 48.65 9.77
C GLY A 130 28.83 48.12 10.55
N ASP A 131 29.87 48.93 10.67
CA ASP A 131 31.11 48.55 11.35
C ASP A 131 31.10 48.90 12.86
N ASP A 132 29.97 49.31 13.44
CA ASP A 132 29.89 49.79 14.83
C ASP A 132 29.74 48.65 15.84
N TYR A 133 30.84 48.34 16.55
CA TYR A 133 30.89 47.26 17.54
C TYR A 133 29.94 47.49 18.74
N LEU A 134 29.84 48.72 19.24
CA LEU A 134 29.06 49.03 20.44
C LEU A 134 27.56 49.04 20.12
N HIS A 135 27.18 49.47 18.92
CA HIS A 135 25.80 49.40 18.46
C HIS A 135 25.32 47.95 18.34
N LEU A 136 26.13 47.06 17.75
CA LEU A 136 25.85 45.62 17.71
C LEU A 136 25.70 45.02 19.12
N THR A 137 26.61 45.36 20.03
CA THR A 137 26.59 44.85 21.41
C THR A 137 25.30 45.25 22.14
N LYS A 138 24.86 46.50 22.00
CA LYS A 138 23.59 46.99 22.58
C LYS A 138 22.36 46.33 21.95
N ARG A 139 22.41 46.01 20.65
CA ARG A 139 21.31 45.32 19.95
C ARG A 139 21.00 43.95 20.55
N PHE A 140 22.02 43.13 20.86
CA PHE A 140 21.80 41.83 21.48
C PHE A 140 21.01 41.93 22.80
N GLY A 141 21.30 42.96 23.61
CA GLY A 141 20.61 43.22 24.88
C GLY A 141 19.15 43.66 24.70
N ILE A 142 18.89 44.66 23.85
CA ILE A 142 17.52 45.18 23.66
C ILE A 142 16.61 44.19 22.91
N VAL A 143 17.14 43.45 21.93
CA VAL A 143 16.40 42.40 21.22
C VAL A 143 16.11 41.22 22.16
N GLY A 144 17.06 40.82 23.01
CA GLY A 144 16.81 39.79 24.03
C GLY A 144 15.75 40.22 25.06
N ALA A 145 15.82 41.46 25.53
CA ALA A 145 14.88 42.01 26.50
C ALA A 145 13.44 42.14 25.95
N SER A 146 13.28 42.50 24.68
CA SER A 146 11.96 42.65 24.06
C SER A 146 11.18 41.33 23.92
N GLN A 147 11.85 40.18 24.02
CA GLN A 147 11.21 38.86 24.01
C GLN A 147 10.69 38.41 25.39
N LEU A 148 11.07 39.08 26.48
CA LEU A 148 10.67 38.70 27.84
C LEU A 148 9.14 38.71 28.07
N PRO A 149 8.37 39.72 27.61
CA PRO A 149 6.92 39.70 27.78
C PRO A 149 6.27 38.46 27.17
N PHE A 150 6.68 38.10 25.95
CA PHE A 150 6.17 36.92 25.24
C PHE A 150 6.63 35.62 25.89
N HIS A 151 7.87 35.55 26.38
CA HIS A 151 8.38 34.39 27.11
C HIS A 151 7.57 34.07 28.37
N TYR A 152 7.19 35.09 29.15
CA TYR A 152 6.29 34.93 30.30
C TYR A 152 4.86 34.60 29.88
N LEU A 153 4.39 35.18 28.77
CA LEU A 153 3.06 34.90 28.21
C LEU A 153 2.91 33.41 27.81
N LEU A 154 3.97 32.78 27.28
CA LEU A 154 4.00 31.35 26.97
C LEU A 154 3.92 30.45 28.22
N ALA A 155 4.32 30.95 29.38
CA ALA A 155 4.29 30.20 30.64
C ALA A 155 2.93 30.29 31.38
N LEU A 156 2.00 31.16 30.95
CA LEU A 156 0.71 31.42 31.61
C LEU A 156 -0.20 30.18 31.68
N LYS A 157 -0.61 29.82 32.91
CA LYS A 157 -1.52 28.70 33.19
C LYS A 157 -2.97 29.15 33.32
N TRP A 158 -3.61 29.53 32.21
CA TRP A 158 -5.03 29.89 32.23
C TRP A 158 -5.79 29.43 30.98
N SER A 159 -6.96 28.82 31.19
CA SER A 159 -7.78 28.18 30.15
C SER A 159 -8.34 29.15 29.10
N TYR A 160 -8.31 30.45 29.36
CA TYR A 160 -8.71 31.52 28.43
C TYR A 160 -7.56 32.46 28.06
N SER A 161 -6.30 32.02 28.26
CA SER A 161 -5.14 32.82 27.85
C SER A 161 -5.25 33.18 26.36
N PRO A 162 -5.00 34.45 25.96
CA PRO A 162 -5.08 34.88 24.57
C PRO A 162 -4.25 33.99 23.64
N LEU A 163 -3.07 33.55 24.07
CA LEU A 163 -2.24 32.64 23.28
C LEU A 163 -2.86 31.25 23.13
N GLN A 164 -3.48 30.69 24.17
CA GLN A 164 -4.14 29.38 24.07
C GLN A 164 -5.37 29.45 23.16
N LEU A 165 -6.11 30.56 23.18
CA LEU A 165 -7.25 30.78 22.28
C LEU A 165 -6.79 30.96 20.82
N LEU A 166 -5.72 31.74 20.59
CA LEU A 166 -5.14 31.96 19.27
C LEU A 166 -4.53 30.67 18.71
N THR A 167 -3.72 29.96 19.49
CA THR A 167 -3.04 28.74 19.02
C THR A 167 -3.93 27.50 19.02
N ARG A 168 -5.05 27.52 19.76
CA ARG A 168 -5.94 26.36 20.00
C ARG A 168 -5.22 25.16 20.59
N CYS A 169 -4.17 25.44 21.38
CA CYS A 169 -3.25 24.47 21.96
C CYS A 169 -3.30 24.55 23.50
N SER A 170 -3.01 23.44 24.19
CA SER A 170 -2.90 23.46 25.66
C SER A 170 -1.62 24.18 26.11
N HIS A 171 -1.64 24.68 27.35
CA HIS A 171 -0.44 25.16 28.04
C HIS A 171 0.74 24.18 27.95
N GLU A 172 0.48 22.88 28.09
CA GLU A 172 1.49 21.82 28.04
C GLU A 172 2.22 21.74 26.70
N THR A 173 1.57 22.11 25.60
CA THR A 173 2.23 22.19 24.29
C THR A 173 2.98 23.51 24.09
N LEU A 174 2.49 24.61 24.69
CA LEU A 174 3.15 25.92 24.64
C LEU A 174 4.42 25.97 25.50
N ILE A 175 4.53 25.14 26.55
CA ILE A 175 5.73 25.09 27.39
C ILE A 175 6.97 24.60 26.62
N SER A 176 6.80 23.80 25.57
CA SER A 176 7.90 23.42 24.67
C SER A 176 8.49 24.64 23.97
N LEU A 177 7.63 25.55 23.50
CA LEU A 177 8.06 26.82 22.90
C LEU A 177 8.69 27.77 23.93
N HIS A 178 8.18 27.81 25.17
CA HIS A 178 8.80 28.55 26.27
C HIS A 178 10.26 28.11 26.51
N GLN A 179 10.51 26.79 26.55
CA GLN A 179 11.87 26.25 26.72
C GLN A 179 12.81 26.66 25.58
N LEU A 180 12.36 26.56 24.33
CA LEU A 180 13.15 26.90 23.15
C LEU A 180 13.43 28.41 23.04
N LEU A 181 12.43 29.25 23.34
CA LEU A 181 12.58 30.70 23.38
C LEU A 181 13.52 31.11 24.53
N GLY A 182 13.41 30.49 25.70
CA GLY A 182 14.30 30.74 26.84
C GLY A 182 15.78 30.46 26.50
N ARG A 183 16.07 29.39 25.75
CA ARG A 183 17.42 29.11 25.22
C ARG A 183 17.91 30.21 24.28
N SER A 184 17.04 30.71 23.41
CA SER A 184 17.36 31.80 22.47
C SER A 184 17.65 33.11 23.19
N ILE A 185 16.85 33.47 24.20
CA ILE A 185 17.04 34.68 25.02
C ILE A 185 18.35 34.59 25.81
N THR A 186 18.63 33.43 26.40
CA THR A 186 19.87 33.20 27.15
C THR A 186 21.10 33.35 26.26
N LEU A 187 21.05 32.83 25.03
CA LEU A 187 22.11 33.02 24.03
C LEU A 187 22.33 34.50 23.69
N LEU A 188 21.27 35.27 23.46
CA LEU A 188 21.36 36.71 23.20
C LEU A 188 22.00 37.48 24.36
N PHE A 189 21.65 37.15 25.60
CA PHE A 189 22.28 37.76 26.77
C PHE A 189 23.74 37.34 26.96
N TYR A 190 24.10 36.10 26.66
CA TYR A 190 25.52 35.69 26.66
C TYR A 190 26.33 36.42 25.60
N LEU A 191 25.80 36.59 24.40
CA LEU A 191 26.47 37.39 23.36
C LEU A 191 26.60 38.86 23.79
N HIS A 192 25.55 39.44 24.37
CA HIS A 192 25.59 40.80 24.91
C HIS A 192 26.71 40.99 25.96
N VAL A 193 26.79 40.08 26.93
CA VAL A 193 27.82 40.13 27.98
C VAL A 193 29.22 39.86 27.41
N ALA A 194 29.38 38.86 26.55
CA ALA A 194 30.66 38.51 25.95
C ALA A 194 31.25 39.67 25.12
N PHE A 195 30.42 40.34 24.33
CA PHE A 195 30.86 41.47 23.50
C PHE A 195 31.21 42.70 24.36
N TYR A 196 30.44 42.97 25.43
CA TYR A 196 30.79 44.03 26.39
C TYR A 196 32.07 43.73 27.16
N LEU A 197 32.25 42.48 27.60
CA LEU A 197 33.47 42.04 28.27
C LEU A 197 34.69 42.22 27.38
N ASN A 198 34.61 41.78 26.12
CA ASN A 198 35.66 41.98 25.13
C ASN A 198 35.99 43.47 24.90
N PHE A 199 34.97 44.33 24.82
CA PHE A 199 35.16 45.78 24.72
C PHE A 199 35.90 46.36 25.94
N TYR A 200 35.50 45.99 27.15
CA TYR A 200 36.12 46.49 28.38
C TYR A 200 37.55 45.99 28.58
N ILE A 201 37.88 44.78 28.12
CA ILE A 201 39.24 44.24 28.11
C ILE A 201 40.11 45.02 27.12
N LEU A 202 39.66 45.16 25.87
CA LEU A 202 40.42 45.85 24.82
C LEU A 202 40.63 47.34 25.12
N SER A 203 39.68 47.97 25.83
CA SER A 203 39.76 49.37 26.23
C SER A 203 40.44 49.60 27.60
N SER A 204 40.89 48.53 28.27
CA SER A 204 41.48 48.59 29.63
C SER A 204 40.60 49.27 30.71
N LEU A 205 39.27 49.23 30.56
CA LEU A 205 38.29 49.89 31.46
C LEU A 205 37.61 48.91 32.43
N LEU A 206 37.96 47.62 32.39
CA LEU A 206 37.25 46.56 33.11
C LEU A 206 37.19 46.80 34.63
N ALA A 207 38.32 47.11 35.27
CA ALA A 207 38.41 47.29 36.72
C ALA A 207 37.58 48.48 37.22
N GLN A 208 37.49 49.55 36.42
CA GLN A 208 36.68 50.73 36.78
C GLN A 208 35.19 50.50 36.54
N LYS A 209 34.81 49.74 35.50
CA LYS A 209 33.40 49.56 35.12
C LYS A 209 32.70 48.46 35.91
N ILE A 210 33.41 47.45 36.40
CA ILE A 210 32.77 46.36 37.17
C ILE A 210 32.23 46.80 38.54
N THR A 211 32.72 47.92 39.08
CA THR A 211 32.25 48.48 40.37
C THR A 211 30.97 49.33 40.23
N GLU A 212 30.54 49.64 39.01
CA GLU A 212 29.35 50.42 38.74
C GLU A 212 28.07 49.62 39.06
N TRP A 213 27.15 50.23 39.81
CA TRP A 213 25.94 49.56 40.31
C TRP A 213 25.10 48.89 39.21
N TYR A 214 24.92 49.57 38.08
CA TYR A 214 24.11 49.04 36.98
C TYR A 214 24.77 47.83 36.29
N ILE A 215 26.10 47.76 36.27
CA ILE A 215 26.85 46.62 35.71
C ILE A 215 26.77 45.42 36.65
N ILE A 216 26.85 45.65 37.97
CA ILE A 216 26.63 44.62 39.00
C ILE A 216 25.23 44.01 38.84
N CYS A 217 24.19 44.84 38.69
CA CYS A 217 22.82 44.36 38.44
C CYS A 217 22.73 43.48 37.19
N GLY A 218 23.42 43.87 36.11
CA GLY A 218 23.49 43.09 34.87
C GLY A 218 24.20 41.75 35.05
N PHE A 219 25.35 41.74 35.73
CA PHE A 219 26.11 40.52 36.02
C PHE A 219 25.31 39.54 36.88
N VAL A 220 24.68 40.03 37.96
CA VAL A 220 23.82 39.20 38.82
C VAL A 220 22.60 38.68 38.05
N ALA A 221 22.01 39.48 37.15
CA ALA A 221 20.93 39.02 36.27
C ALA A 221 21.38 37.91 35.32
N THR A 222 22.57 38.01 34.71
CA THR A 222 23.13 36.96 33.86
C THR A 222 23.43 35.67 34.64
N LEU A 223 23.94 35.79 35.88
CA LEU A 223 24.14 34.65 36.76
C LEU A 223 22.80 33.98 37.09
N ALA A 224 21.76 34.76 37.39
CA ALA A 224 20.42 34.26 37.64
C ALA A 224 19.82 33.55 36.40
N PHE A 225 19.95 34.11 35.19
CA PHE A 225 19.55 33.43 33.95
C PHE A 225 20.29 32.12 33.72
N THR A 226 21.59 32.10 34.02
CA THR A 226 22.42 30.88 33.93
C THR A 226 21.94 29.82 34.92
N ALA A 227 21.64 30.20 36.16
CA ALA A 227 21.08 29.31 37.17
C ALA A 227 19.69 28.77 36.78
N VAL A 228 18.82 29.62 36.22
CA VAL A 228 17.50 29.24 35.70
C VAL A 228 17.62 28.25 34.54
N GLY A 229 18.57 28.46 33.62
CA GLY A 229 18.82 27.59 32.46
C GLY A 229 19.45 26.25 32.84
N THR A 230 20.43 26.26 33.75
CA THR A 230 21.11 25.04 34.22
C THR A 230 20.18 24.15 35.03
N THR A 231 19.45 24.70 36.00
CA THR A 231 18.47 23.92 36.79
C THR A 231 17.35 23.31 35.93
N ALA A 232 17.05 23.90 34.77
CA ALA A 232 16.07 23.39 33.81
C ALA A 232 16.55 22.20 32.95
N LEU A 233 17.84 21.83 33.02
CA LEU A 233 18.38 20.68 32.27
C LEU A 233 17.73 19.35 32.71
N ALA A 234 17.55 18.44 31.76
CA ALA A 234 16.87 17.17 31.99
C ALA A 234 17.49 16.29 33.10
N PRO A 235 18.84 16.15 33.24
CA PRO A 235 19.46 15.42 34.34
C PRO A 235 19.07 15.98 35.72
N LEU A 236 19.22 17.29 35.91
CA LEU A 236 18.98 17.95 37.19
C LEU A 236 17.49 17.93 37.57
N LYS A 237 16.60 18.11 36.59
CA LYS A 237 15.16 18.00 36.79
C LYS A 237 14.72 16.58 37.17
N ARG A 238 15.35 15.54 36.62
CA ARG A 238 15.06 14.14 36.98
C ARG A 238 15.59 13.79 38.37
N TRP A 239 16.74 14.34 38.75
CA TRP A 239 17.32 14.15 40.07
C TRP A 239 16.46 14.79 41.17
N ASN A 240 16.10 16.07 41.03
CA ASN A 240 15.20 16.73 41.96
C ASN A 240 14.32 17.79 41.28
N TYR A 241 13.13 17.36 40.86
CA TYR A 241 12.15 18.24 40.22
C TYR A 241 11.73 19.43 41.10
N ARG A 242 11.66 19.25 42.43
CA ARG A 242 11.18 20.28 43.34
C ARG A 242 12.19 21.40 43.52
N ALA A 243 13.47 21.05 43.69
CA ALA A 243 14.54 22.02 43.74
C ALA A 243 14.56 22.86 42.46
N PHE A 244 14.53 22.21 41.30
CA PHE A 244 14.40 22.89 40.00
C PHE A 244 13.21 23.85 39.96
N PHE A 245 11.99 23.39 40.28
CA PHE A 245 10.79 24.21 40.12
C PHE A 245 10.81 25.44 41.04
N ILE A 246 11.27 25.27 42.29
CA ILE A 246 11.38 26.37 43.25
C ILE A 246 12.44 27.37 42.79
N THR A 247 13.65 26.93 42.48
CA THR A 247 14.73 27.83 42.05
C THR A 247 14.38 28.56 40.77
N HIS A 248 13.78 27.86 39.80
CA HIS A 248 13.43 28.43 38.51
C HIS A 248 12.38 29.55 38.64
N VAL A 249 11.29 29.33 39.38
CA VAL A 249 10.23 30.35 39.56
C VAL A 249 10.72 31.53 40.41
N SER A 250 11.44 31.26 41.51
CA SER A 250 11.97 32.29 42.39
C SER A 250 12.99 33.19 41.69
N LEU A 251 13.95 32.60 40.96
CA LEU A 251 14.96 33.37 40.22
C LEU A 251 14.34 34.11 39.02
N ALA A 252 13.37 33.51 38.34
CA ALA A 252 12.64 34.20 37.27
C ALA A 252 11.97 35.49 37.80
N THR A 253 11.32 35.43 38.97
CA THR A 253 10.75 36.63 39.60
C THR A 253 11.81 37.64 40.01
N LEU A 254 12.95 37.19 40.57
CA LEU A 254 14.05 38.05 41.01
C LEU A 254 14.76 38.78 39.85
N VAL A 255 14.76 38.20 38.65
CA VAL A 255 15.38 38.80 37.46
C VAL A 255 14.69 40.11 37.04
N LEU A 256 13.37 40.25 37.24
CA LEU A 256 12.62 41.45 36.84
C LEU A 256 13.13 42.75 37.50
N PRO A 257 13.26 42.84 38.85
CA PRO A 257 13.83 44.04 39.48
C PRO A 257 15.30 44.24 39.13
N LEU A 258 16.10 43.17 38.97
CA LEU A 258 17.51 43.29 38.56
C LEU A 258 17.66 43.95 37.19
N LEU A 259 16.83 43.55 36.21
CA LEU A 259 16.82 44.14 34.88
C LEU A 259 16.29 45.59 34.89
N TYR A 260 15.33 45.91 35.77
CA TYR A 260 14.82 47.28 35.91
C TYR A 260 15.91 48.29 36.33
N PHE A 261 16.79 47.87 37.24
CA PHE A 261 17.92 48.69 37.72
C PHE A 261 19.15 48.63 36.82
N HIS A 262 19.25 47.64 35.92
CA HIS A 262 20.36 47.52 34.97
C HIS A 262 20.36 48.64 33.90
N VAL A 263 19.26 48.85 33.16
CA VAL A 263 19.22 49.86 32.07
C VAL A 263 17.82 50.48 31.92
N ARG A 264 17.76 51.80 31.66
CA ARG A 264 16.48 52.54 31.51
C ARG A 264 15.69 52.18 30.24
N HIS A 265 16.36 51.91 29.13
CA HIS A 265 15.72 51.67 27.82
C HIS A 265 14.91 50.36 27.76
N ILE A 266 15.25 49.35 28.57
CA ILE A 266 14.52 48.07 28.59
C ILE A 266 13.28 48.08 29.50
N ARG A 267 13.06 49.16 30.27
CA ARG A 267 12.01 49.21 31.32
C ARG A 267 10.60 49.02 30.77
N ILE A 268 10.33 49.46 29.54
CA ILE A 268 9.02 49.27 28.90
C ILE A 268 8.65 47.77 28.83
N TYR A 269 9.57 46.93 28.38
CA TYR A 269 9.37 45.48 28.30
C TYR A 269 9.29 44.84 29.70
N ILE A 270 9.98 45.39 30.69
CA ILE A 270 9.87 44.91 32.08
C ILE A 270 8.48 45.23 32.67
N TYR A 271 7.92 46.42 32.41
CA TYR A 271 6.56 46.75 32.82
C TYR A 271 5.52 45.84 32.17
N GLU A 272 5.65 45.57 30.87
CA GLU A 272 4.79 44.62 30.16
C GLU A 272 4.89 43.21 30.78
N THR A 273 6.10 42.75 31.06
CA THR A 273 6.33 41.44 31.69
C THR A 273 5.72 41.37 33.10
N ALA A 274 5.88 42.44 33.89
CA ALA A 274 5.29 42.55 35.21
C ALA A 274 3.76 42.57 35.16
N ALA A 275 3.17 43.24 34.17
CA ALA A 275 1.72 43.24 33.95
C ALA A 275 1.21 41.83 33.60
N VAL A 276 1.89 41.11 32.70
CA VAL A 276 1.57 39.71 32.37
C VAL A 276 1.64 38.83 33.62
N TYR A 277 2.67 39.01 34.45
CA TYR A 277 2.84 38.26 35.70
C TYR A 277 1.73 38.58 36.74
N ALA A 278 1.35 39.85 36.88
CA ALA A 278 0.28 40.26 37.78
C ALA A 278 -1.08 39.70 37.34
N VAL A 279 -1.39 39.79 36.04
CA VAL A 279 -2.61 39.19 35.45
C VAL A 279 -2.65 37.68 35.71
N HIS A 280 -1.52 36.98 35.56
CA HIS A 280 -1.43 35.57 35.89
C HIS A 280 -1.82 35.26 37.34
N ALA A 281 -1.29 36.03 38.29
CA ALA A 281 -1.56 35.83 39.71
C ALA A 281 -3.05 36.04 40.04
N VAL A 282 -3.67 37.09 39.46
CA VAL A 282 -5.09 37.39 39.63
C VAL A 282 -5.98 36.29 39.03
N LEU A 283 -5.69 35.86 37.80
CA LEU A 283 -6.48 34.82 37.14
C LEU A 283 -6.41 33.47 37.88
N ARG A 284 -5.23 33.15 38.41
CA ARG A 284 -5.01 31.93 39.20
C ARG A 284 -5.73 31.96 40.54
N PHE A 285 -5.85 33.14 41.15
CA PHE A 285 -6.64 33.32 42.37
C PHE A 285 -8.11 32.94 42.14
N PHE A 286 -8.71 33.39 41.03
CA PHE A 286 -10.10 33.06 40.69
C PHE A 286 -10.33 31.63 40.20
N SER A 287 -9.32 30.98 39.59
CA SER A 287 -9.46 29.62 39.07
C SER A 287 -9.27 28.53 40.12
N THR A 288 -8.90 28.89 41.35
CA THR A 288 -8.61 27.92 42.39
C THR A 288 -9.73 27.83 43.41
N LYS A 289 -10.16 26.61 43.74
CA LYS A 289 -11.23 26.33 44.69
C LYS A 289 -10.75 25.35 45.76
N THR A 290 -11.16 25.54 47.00
CA THR A 290 -10.92 24.54 48.07
C THR A 290 -12.23 23.79 48.30
N LEU A 291 -12.18 22.46 48.21
CA LEU A 291 -13.34 21.58 48.30
C LEU A 291 -13.03 20.42 49.26
N PRO A 292 -14.04 19.90 49.98
CA PRO A 292 -13.89 18.67 50.75
C PRO A 292 -13.70 17.47 49.80
N ALA A 293 -12.73 16.60 50.09
CA ALA A 293 -12.41 15.41 49.32
C ALA A 293 -12.16 14.18 50.22
N SER A 294 -12.58 13.01 49.74
CA SER A 294 -12.26 11.71 50.36
C SER A 294 -11.01 11.13 49.68
N ILE A 295 -9.98 10.79 50.45
CA ILE A 295 -8.74 10.20 49.95
C ILE A 295 -8.66 8.75 50.45
N ARG A 296 -8.46 7.79 49.55
CA ARG A 296 -8.38 6.36 49.86
C ARG A 296 -7.22 5.70 49.13
N ILE A 297 -6.62 4.68 49.73
CA ILE A 297 -5.64 3.81 49.07
C ILE A 297 -6.41 2.63 48.48
N LEU A 298 -6.14 2.27 47.23
CA LEU A 298 -6.78 1.11 46.61
C LEU A 298 -6.14 -0.18 47.13
N PRO A 299 -6.95 -1.19 47.51
CA PRO A 299 -6.44 -2.46 48.02
C PRO A 299 -5.53 -3.13 46.98
N ASP A 300 -4.46 -3.77 47.46
CA ASP A 300 -3.49 -4.54 46.66
C ASP A 300 -2.85 -3.79 45.48
N THR A 301 -2.86 -2.45 45.54
CA THR A 301 -2.22 -1.59 44.54
C THR A 301 -1.38 -0.50 45.20
N ASN A 302 -0.50 0.11 44.40
CA ASN A 302 0.24 1.31 44.79
C ASN A 302 -0.47 2.59 44.30
N LEU A 303 -1.80 2.63 44.37
CA LEU A 303 -2.64 3.71 43.85
C LEU A 303 -3.44 4.41 44.97
N ILE A 304 -3.62 5.72 44.82
CA ILE A 304 -4.52 6.54 45.64
C ILE A 304 -5.68 7.06 44.78
N GLU A 305 -6.87 7.04 45.35
CA GLU A 305 -8.07 7.66 44.81
C GLU A 305 -8.41 8.91 45.62
N ILE A 306 -8.65 10.01 44.92
CA ILE A 306 -9.15 11.26 45.48
C ILE A 306 -10.53 11.50 44.87
N ASP A 307 -11.57 11.39 45.68
CA ASP A 307 -12.96 11.59 45.27
C ASP A 307 -13.49 12.92 45.82
N ILE A 308 -13.87 13.82 44.91
CA ILE A 308 -14.46 15.11 45.22
C ILE A 308 -15.95 15.05 44.85
N PRO A 309 -16.87 14.93 45.83
CA PRO A 309 -18.30 14.93 45.55
C PRO A 309 -18.71 16.31 45.03
N THR A 310 -19.48 16.37 43.94
CA THR A 310 -20.07 17.63 43.47
C THR A 310 -21.52 17.72 43.98
N PRO A 311 -21.80 18.45 45.07
CA PRO A 311 -23.15 18.48 45.64
C PRO A 311 -24.14 19.08 44.63
N LEU A 312 -25.37 18.54 44.63
CA LEU A 312 -26.47 18.90 43.71
C LEU A 312 -26.86 20.39 43.72
N SER A 313 -26.41 21.17 44.71
CA SER A 313 -26.81 22.56 44.95
C SER A 313 -26.04 23.62 44.14
N GLU A 314 -24.78 23.37 43.74
CA GLU A 314 -24.01 24.31 42.88
C GLU A 314 -24.19 23.96 41.38
N LYS A 315 -25.36 24.31 40.87
CA LYS A 315 -25.88 23.93 39.54
C LYS A 315 -24.94 24.25 38.37
N GLY A 316 -24.70 23.23 37.54
CA GLY A 316 -24.47 23.35 36.10
C GLY A 316 -23.07 23.74 35.64
N ARG A 317 -22.47 24.81 36.19
CA ARG A 317 -21.24 25.41 35.63
C ARG A 317 -19.99 24.56 35.88
N LEU A 318 -19.83 23.99 37.07
CA LEU A 318 -18.71 23.08 37.34
C LEU A 318 -18.87 21.81 36.48
N ARG A 319 -20.00 21.10 36.58
CA ARG A 319 -20.25 19.84 35.84
C ARG A 319 -20.15 19.97 34.31
N SER A 320 -20.56 21.11 33.73
CA SER A 320 -20.44 21.37 32.29
C SER A 320 -19.06 21.85 31.84
N SER A 321 -18.25 22.40 32.75
CA SER A 321 -16.91 22.90 32.44
C SER A 321 -15.86 21.80 32.37
N TRP A 322 -16.08 20.66 33.02
CA TRP A 322 -15.17 19.51 32.96
C TRP A 322 -15.57 18.56 31.82
N LYS A 323 -14.58 18.19 31.01
CA LYS A 323 -14.74 17.28 29.88
C LYS A 323 -13.67 16.18 29.96
N PRO A 324 -13.89 15.01 29.34
CA PRO A 324 -12.89 13.95 29.27
C PRO A 324 -11.55 14.43 28.70
N GLY A 325 -10.46 13.97 29.31
CA GLY A 325 -9.10 14.39 28.96
C GLY A 325 -8.63 15.70 29.64
N HIS A 326 -9.44 16.32 30.50
CA HIS A 326 -8.98 17.40 31.36
C HIS A 326 -8.15 16.90 32.55
N HIS A 327 -7.21 17.73 33.00
CA HIS A 327 -6.44 17.53 34.22
C HIS A 327 -6.56 18.75 35.15
N ALA A 328 -6.19 18.57 36.41
CA ALA A 328 -6.24 19.58 37.46
C ALA A 328 -5.00 19.52 38.33
N TYR A 329 -4.61 20.65 38.91
CA TYR A 329 -3.59 20.69 39.96
C TYR A 329 -4.27 20.53 41.32
N VAL A 330 -3.82 19.55 42.09
CA VAL A 330 -4.41 19.15 43.37
C VAL A 330 -3.35 19.24 44.46
N SER A 331 -3.71 19.82 45.60
CA SER A 331 -2.90 19.86 46.82
C SER A 331 -3.75 19.83 48.07
N LEU A 332 -3.18 19.41 49.20
CA LEU A 332 -3.77 19.67 50.52
C LEU A 332 -3.93 21.19 50.74
N ALA A 333 -4.98 21.60 51.45
CA ALA A 333 -5.23 23.00 51.77
C ALA A 333 -4.04 23.63 52.53
N GLY A 334 -3.72 24.89 52.22
CA GLY A 334 -2.58 25.61 52.80
C GLY A 334 -2.45 27.03 52.28
N HIS A 335 -1.39 27.73 52.70
CA HIS A 335 -1.20 29.16 52.37
C HIS A 335 -1.15 29.42 50.84
N PRO A 336 -1.87 30.41 50.29
CA PRO A 336 -2.02 30.65 48.85
C PRO A 336 -0.69 30.75 48.08
N PHE A 337 0.33 31.38 48.67
CA PHE A 337 1.65 31.56 48.06
C PHE A 337 2.47 30.25 48.01
N LEU A 338 2.42 29.44 49.07
CA LEU A 338 3.18 28.18 49.15
C LEU A 338 2.50 27.03 48.39
N ARG A 339 1.21 27.19 48.06
CA ARG A 339 0.41 26.23 47.29
C ARG A 339 1.06 25.87 45.95
N THR A 340 1.59 26.86 45.24
CA THR A 340 2.26 26.68 43.93
C THR A 340 3.35 25.62 43.96
N PHE A 341 4.07 25.51 45.07
CA PHE A 341 5.20 24.60 45.24
C PHE A 341 4.76 23.23 45.80
N ARG A 342 3.47 23.06 46.10
CA ARG A 342 2.87 21.87 46.72
C ARG A 342 1.82 21.17 45.86
N SER A 343 1.39 21.74 44.73
CA SER A 343 0.37 21.13 43.86
C SER A 343 0.96 20.16 42.83
N ASN A 344 0.29 19.03 42.61
CA ASN A 344 0.61 18.08 41.53
C ASN A 344 -0.52 18.03 40.49
N PRO A 345 -0.20 17.90 39.20
CA PRO A 345 -1.20 17.67 38.17
C PRO A 345 -1.72 16.23 38.20
N PHE A 346 -3.03 16.05 38.19
CA PHE A 346 -3.71 14.77 38.03
C PHE A 346 -4.78 14.84 36.95
N THR A 347 -4.90 13.78 36.15
CA THR A 347 -5.93 13.64 35.12
C THR A 347 -7.25 13.22 35.76
N VAL A 348 -8.36 13.81 35.33
CA VAL A 348 -9.69 13.42 35.80
C VAL A 348 -10.06 12.07 35.21
N ALA A 349 -10.29 11.09 36.08
CA ALA A 349 -10.62 9.71 35.71
C ALA A 349 -12.13 9.46 35.55
N SER A 350 -12.97 10.38 36.06
CA SER A 350 -14.44 10.32 35.94
C SER A 350 -14.99 11.22 34.84
N ILE A 351 -16.28 11.06 34.53
CA ILE A 351 -17.05 11.99 33.70
C ILE A 351 -18.00 12.76 34.64
N PRO A 352 -17.67 13.98 35.11
CA PRO A 352 -18.44 14.65 36.17
C PRO A 352 -19.91 14.93 35.81
N ARG A 353 -20.24 14.96 34.51
CA ARG A 353 -21.61 15.08 34.02
C ARG A 353 -22.46 13.83 34.28
N GLU A 354 -21.85 12.66 34.20
CA GLU A 354 -22.51 11.35 34.35
C GLU A 354 -22.34 10.80 35.78
N ASP A 355 -21.11 10.84 36.30
CA ASP A 355 -20.74 10.23 37.58
C ASP A 355 -21.08 11.12 38.79
N GLY A 356 -21.38 12.41 38.58
CA GLY A 356 -21.71 13.36 39.66
C GLY A 356 -20.56 13.68 40.63
N ARG A 357 -19.34 13.18 40.37
CA ARG A 357 -18.14 13.34 41.19
C ARG A 357 -16.89 13.53 40.33
N ILE A 358 -15.87 14.20 40.87
CA ILE A 358 -14.56 14.36 40.23
C ILE A 358 -13.60 13.38 40.90
N ARG A 359 -13.22 12.32 40.18
CA ARG A 359 -12.32 11.27 40.65
C ARG A 359 -10.93 11.48 40.05
N PHE A 360 -9.91 11.44 40.88
CA PHE A 360 -8.51 11.34 40.46
C PHE A 360 -7.93 10.02 40.96
N VAL A 361 -7.17 9.34 40.11
CA VAL A 361 -6.40 8.15 40.48
C VAL A 361 -4.93 8.44 40.21
N ALA A 362 -4.06 8.23 41.19
CA ALA A 362 -2.64 8.54 41.08
C ALA A 362 -1.80 7.45 41.72
N ARG A 363 -0.60 7.22 41.17
CA ARG A 363 0.37 6.30 41.77
C ARG A 363 1.07 6.96 42.96
N ILE A 364 1.26 6.22 44.05
CA ILE A 364 2.03 6.68 45.20
C ILE A 364 3.50 6.68 44.81
N LEU A 365 4.11 7.85 44.95
CA LEU A 365 5.53 8.13 44.70
C LEU A 365 6.05 8.96 45.88
N ASP A 366 7.35 9.24 45.90
CA ASP A 366 7.94 10.10 46.92
C ASP A 366 7.38 11.53 46.90
N GLY A 367 7.37 12.18 48.07
CA GLY A 367 6.98 13.58 48.21
C GLY A 367 5.50 13.78 48.54
N ASN A 368 4.76 14.46 47.65
CA ASN A 368 3.39 14.92 47.96
C ASN A 368 2.33 13.81 47.87
N THR A 369 2.47 12.86 46.95
CA THR A 369 1.58 11.69 46.86
C THR A 369 1.79 10.76 48.04
N ALA A 370 3.03 10.60 48.55
CA ALA A 370 3.29 9.96 49.84
C ALA A 370 2.62 10.69 51.02
N LYS A 371 2.59 12.03 51.03
CA LYS A 371 1.85 12.81 52.05
C LYS A 371 0.34 12.56 51.96
N LEU A 372 -0.22 12.56 50.74
CA LEU A 372 -1.63 12.23 50.51
C LEU A 372 -1.94 10.78 50.95
N ALA A 373 -1.02 9.83 50.71
CA ALA A 373 -1.16 8.45 51.15
C ALA A 373 -1.08 8.29 52.68
N ARG A 374 -0.21 9.03 53.38
CA ARG A 374 -0.19 9.08 54.86
C ARG A 374 -1.50 9.61 55.41
N CYS A 375 -1.96 10.74 54.86
CA CYS A 375 -3.26 11.32 55.18
C CYS A 375 -4.45 10.38 54.93
N ALA A 376 -4.32 9.42 54.02
CA ALA A 376 -5.34 8.39 53.77
C ALA A 376 -5.29 7.23 54.77
N LYS A 377 -4.10 6.93 55.36
CA LYS A 377 -3.94 5.91 56.41
C LYS A 377 -4.48 6.35 57.77
N ASP A 378 -4.47 7.65 58.04
CA ASP A 378 -4.85 8.23 59.35
C ASP A 378 -6.38 8.36 59.57
N GLY A 379 -7.20 7.78 58.70
CA GLY A 379 -8.65 7.64 58.89
C GLY A 379 -9.51 8.47 57.94
N GLY A 380 -10.65 7.91 57.51
CA GLY A 380 -11.57 8.38 56.45
C GLY A 380 -12.33 9.68 56.71
N VAL A 381 -11.68 10.70 57.27
CA VAL A 381 -12.21 12.06 57.43
C VAL A 381 -12.03 12.83 56.12
N SER A 382 -13.08 13.50 55.68
CA SER A 382 -13.06 14.42 54.53
C SER A 382 -12.00 15.50 54.74
N GLN A 383 -10.98 15.55 53.87
CA GLN A 383 -9.91 16.55 53.93
C GLN A 383 -10.16 17.68 52.95
N GLU A 384 -9.79 18.89 53.33
CA GLU A 384 -9.84 20.04 52.42
C GLU A 384 -8.72 19.95 51.39
N VAL A 385 -9.12 19.84 50.13
CA VAL A 385 -8.23 19.76 48.98
C VAL A 385 -8.44 20.98 48.11
N THR A 386 -7.34 21.62 47.73
CA THR A 386 -7.36 22.73 46.79
C THR A 386 -7.24 22.19 45.36
N LEU A 387 -8.21 22.54 44.53
CA LEU A 387 -8.36 22.18 43.14
C LEU A 387 -8.14 23.42 42.25
N GLU A 388 -7.15 23.36 41.37
CA GLU A 388 -6.84 24.39 40.38
C GLU A 388 -7.03 23.79 38.96
N GLY A 389 -8.04 24.25 38.24
CA GLY A 389 -8.43 23.70 36.92
C GLY A 389 -9.85 24.12 36.52
N PRO A 390 -10.36 23.70 35.35
CA PRO A 390 -9.85 22.64 34.48
C PRO A 390 -8.78 23.08 33.48
N TYR A 391 -7.80 22.21 33.23
CA TYR A 391 -6.77 22.35 32.20
C TYR A 391 -6.82 21.20 31.18
N GLY A 392 -6.26 21.42 29.98
CA GLY A 392 -6.26 20.45 28.88
C GLY A 392 -7.19 20.85 27.73
N VAL A 393 -7.06 20.20 26.57
CA VAL A 393 -7.92 20.47 25.39
C VAL A 393 -8.91 19.32 25.19
N ALA A 394 -10.18 19.55 25.54
CA ALA A 394 -11.26 18.56 25.34
C ALA A 394 -11.69 18.32 23.88
N THR A 395 -11.02 18.89 22.88
CA THR A 395 -11.43 18.78 21.46
C THR A 395 -11.07 17.43 20.83
N HIS A 396 -10.44 16.52 21.57
CA HIS A 396 -10.01 15.22 21.05
C HIS A 396 -11.18 14.24 20.86
N ALA A 397 -12.19 14.24 21.74
CA ALA A 397 -13.33 13.33 21.64
C ALA A 397 -14.14 13.54 20.34
N ASP A 398 -14.54 14.78 20.03
CA ASP A 398 -15.30 15.12 18.81
C ASP A 398 -14.53 14.83 17.51
N ARG A 399 -13.19 14.83 17.57
CA ARG A 399 -12.33 14.47 16.44
C ARG A 399 -12.29 12.97 16.22
N LEU A 400 -12.31 12.15 17.28
CA LEU A 400 -12.28 10.69 17.17
C LEU A 400 -13.53 10.14 16.47
N LEU A 401 -14.69 10.76 16.66
CA LEU A 401 -15.95 10.39 15.95
C LEU A 401 -15.89 10.54 14.42
N GLN A 402 -14.92 11.30 13.89
CA GLN A 402 -14.72 11.48 12.45
C GLN A 402 -13.91 10.35 11.82
N TYR A 403 -13.29 9.48 12.62
CA TYR A 403 -12.52 8.34 12.15
C TYR A 403 -13.40 7.11 12.03
N ASP A 404 -12.98 6.21 11.15
CA ASP A 404 -13.72 4.99 10.83
C ASP A 404 -13.37 3.87 11.82
N ARG A 405 -12.12 3.88 12.35
CA ARG A 405 -11.60 2.96 13.37
C ARG A 405 -10.78 3.71 14.42
N VAL A 406 -10.88 3.30 15.68
CA VAL A 406 -10.16 3.91 16.82
C VAL A 406 -9.49 2.83 17.67
N LEU A 407 -8.16 2.87 17.75
CA LEU A 407 -7.37 2.05 18.66
C LEU A 407 -6.91 2.90 19.86
N LEU A 408 -7.29 2.48 21.06
CA LEU A 408 -6.91 3.11 22.32
C LEU A 408 -5.89 2.23 23.04
N VAL A 409 -4.73 2.76 23.40
CA VAL A 409 -3.67 2.03 24.10
C VAL A 409 -3.30 2.76 25.39
N ALA A 410 -3.45 2.10 26.54
CA ALA A 410 -3.09 2.64 27.84
C ALA A 410 -2.00 1.80 28.53
N GLY A 411 -1.05 2.47 29.20
CA GLY A 411 -0.04 1.82 30.05
C GLY A 411 -0.13 2.27 31.51
N GLY A 412 -0.32 1.32 32.43
CA GLY A 412 -0.43 1.57 33.88
C GLY A 412 -1.50 2.61 34.22
N VAL A 413 -1.15 3.58 35.06
CA VAL A 413 -2.05 4.70 35.45
C VAL A 413 -2.40 5.65 34.30
N GLY A 414 -1.74 5.53 33.13
CA GLY A 414 -2.08 6.28 31.92
C GLY A 414 -3.52 6.05 31.43
N ALA A 415 -4.16 4.98 31.88
CA ALA A 415 -5.58 4.72 31.65
C ALA A 415 -6.51 5.81 32.23
N THR A 416 -6.08 6.58 33.24
CA THR A 416 -6.85 7.73 33.77
C THR A 416 -7.19 8.78 32.70
N PHE A 417 -6.41 8.85 31.61
CA PHE A 417 -6.73 9.68 30.44
C PHE A 417 -7.62 8.97 29.42
N VAL A 418 -7.37 7.68 29.17
CA VAL A 418 -8.01 6.90 28.09
C VAL A 418 -9.42 6.45 28.47
N VAL A 419 -9.63 6.01 29.72
CA VAL A 419 -10.92 5.50 30.24
C VAL A 419 -12.08 6.49 30.07
N PRO A 420 -11.98 7.77 30.49
CA PRO A 420 -13.11 8.70 30.32
C PRO A 420 -13.36 9.03 28.84
N ILE A 421 -12.34 8.98 27.97
CA ILE A 421 -12.50 9.16 26.52
C ILE A 421 -13.20 7.94 25.91
N TYR A 422 -12.81 6.74 26.31
CA TYR A 422 -13.42 5.49 25.86
C TYR A 422 -14.89 5.40 26.27
N ARG A 423 -15.20 5.69 27.55
CA ARG A 423 -16.59 5.75 28.06
C ARG A 423 -17.44 6.75 27.29
N GLN A 424 -16.93 7.97 27.05
CA GLN A 424 -17.65 8.96 26.25
C GLN A 424 -17.86 8.49 24.80
N LEU A 425 -16.83 7.90 24.17
CA LEU A 425 -16.92 7.40 22.79
C LEU A 425 -17.95 6.28 22.66
N LEU A 426 -18.02 5.35 23.63
CA LEU A 426 -19.03 4.30 23.67
C LEU A 426 -20.44 4.82 23.89
N ALA A 427 -20.61 5.93 24.62
CA ALA A 427 -21.89 6.58 24.84
C ALA A 427 -22.38 7.37 23.61
N ASP A 428 -21.46 8.03 22.89
CA ASP A 428 -21.74 8.78 21.67
C ASP A 428 -22.03 7.86 20.46
N LEU A 429 -21.51 6.61 20.48
CA LEU A 429 -21.81 5.58 19.49
C LEU A 429 -23.09 4.81 19.89
N SER A 430 -24.03 4.63 18.95
CA SER A 430 -25.37 4.04 19.15
C SER A 430 -25.45 2.95 20.24
N PRO A 431 -26.41 3.03 21.19
CA PRO A 431 -26.49 2.18 22.38
C PRO A 431 -26.89 0.71 22.13
N SER A 432 -27.20 0.33 20.89
CA SER A 432 -27.55 -1.04 20.54
C SER A 432 -26.30 -1.94 20.49
N LYS A 433 -26.29 -3.02 21.29
CA LYS A 433 -25.28 -4.10 21.21
C LYS A 433 -25.09 -4.54 19.75
N GLY A 434 -23.85 -4.58 19.28
CA GLY A 434 -23.52 -4.98 17.91
C GLY A 434 -23.57 -3.89 16.82
N SER A 435 -23.70 -2.60 17.19
CA SER A 435 -23.59 -1.51 16.21
C SER A 435 -22.26 -1.57 15.45
N TYR A 436 -22.30 -1.58 14.12
CA TYR A 436 -21.13 -1.69 13.23
C TYR A 436 -20.01 -0.68 13.56
N ARG A 437 -20.35 0.53 14.05
CA ARG A 437 -19.33 1.52 14.45
C ARG A 437 -18.71 1.24 15.82
N ARG A 438 -19.43 0.61 16.76
CA ARG A 438 -18.87 0.15 18.05
C ARG A 438 -17.85 -0.97 17.85
N GLN A 439 -18.04 -1.83 16.83
CA GLN A 439 -17.12 -2.92 16.49
C GLN A 439 -15.74 -2.46 15.97
N LYS A 440 -15.56 -1.15 15.74
CA LYS A 440 -14.31 -0.55 15.24
C LYS A 440 -13.57 0.27 16.31
N VAL A 441 -13.92 0.10 17.58
CA VAL A 441 -13.23 0.72 18.70
C VAL A 441 -12.63 -0.37 19.57
N ASP A 442 -11.30 -0.41 19.65
CA ASP A 442 -10.56 -1.40 20.43
C ASP A 442 -9.77 -0.69 21.54
N PHE A 443 -9.82 -1.23 22.76
CA PHE A 443 -9.09 -0.68 23.90
C PHE A 443 -8.13 -1.71 24.48
N VAL A 444 -6.83 -1.44 24.38
CA VAL A 444 -5.75 -2.24 24.94
C VAL A 444 -5.19 -1.56 26.17
N TRP A 445 -5.17 -2.26 27.31
CA TRP A 445 -4.61 -1.75 28.56
C TRP A 445 -3.53 -2.69 29.11
N VAL A 446 -2.30 -2.18 29.18
CA VAL A 446 -1.16 -2.87 29.79
C VAL A 446 -1.01 -2.44 31.25
N ALA A 447 -1.15 -3.37 32.20
CA ALA A 447 -1.05 -3.13 33.65
C ALA A 447 -0.06 -4.11 34.31
N ARG A 448 0.39 -3.80 35.53
CA ARG A 448 1.31 -4.69 36.27
C ARG A 448 0.56 -5.81 36.95
N THR A 449 -0.52 -5.45 37.64
CA THR A 449 -1.40 -6.38 38.36
C THR A 449 -2.83 -6.18 37.89
N ARG A 450 -3.70 -7.15 38.15
CA ARG A 450 -5.12 -7.02 37.87
C ARG A 450 -5.79 -5.96 38.75
N ALA A 451 -5.37 -5.84 40.01
CA ALA A 451 -5.91 -4.84 40.93
C ALA A 451 -5.72 -3.39 40.41
N ASP A 452 -4.71 -3.13 39.58
CA ASP A 452 -4.48 -1.83 38.93
C ASP A 452 -5.56 -1.44 37.90
N VAL A 453 -6.45 -2.36 37.50
CA VAL A 453 -7.47 -2.18 36.44
C VAL A 453 -8.88 -2.00 37.01
N THR A 454 -9.16 -2.56 38.18
CA THR A 454 -10.51 -2.67 38.75
C THR A 454 -11.18 -1.31 39.02
N TRP A 455 -10.40 -0.27 39.31
CA TRP A 455 -10.90 1.08 39.60
C TRP A 455 -11.65 1.74 38.44
N ALA A 456 -11.39 1.30 37.20
CA ALA A 456 -11.97 1.87 36.00
C ALA A 456 -13.35 1.27 35.66
N LEU A 457 -13.73 0.16 36.30
CA LEU A 457 -14.97 -0.54 36.02
C LEU A 457 -16.18 0.28 36.52
N PRO A 458 -17.20 0.51 35.67
CA PRO A 458 -18.44 1.14 36.10
C PRO A 458 -19.15 0.33 37.20
N GLU A 459 -19.80 1.04 38.14
CA GLU A 459 -20.61 0.43 39.19
C GLU A 459 -21.91 -0.20 38.63
N ASN A 460 -22.44 0.34 37.53
CA ASN A 460 -23.63 -0.18 36.86
C ASN A 460 -23.30 -1.40 35.98
N GLU A 461 -23.99 -2.52 36.20
CA GLU A 461 -23.74 -3.79 35.47
C GLU A 461 -23.89 -3.65 33.94
N ALA A 462 -24.91 -2.94 33.46
CA ALA A 462 -25.10 -2.71 32.03
C ALA A 462 -23.96 -1.90 31.39
N GLN A 463 -23.42 -0.90 32.10
CA GLN A 463 -22.28 -0.10 31.63
C GLN A 463 -20.97 -0.87 31.75
N ARG A 464 -20.85 -1.77 32.72
CA ARG A 464 -19.71 -2.66 32.90
C ARG A 464 -19.57 -3.62 31.73
N GLN A 465 -20.67 -4.28 31.34
CA GLN A 465 -20.68 -5.18 30.18
C GLN A 465 -20.32 -4.44 28.88
N ASP A 466 -20.87 -3.24 28.66
CA ASP A 466 -20.55 -2.39 27.51
C ASP A 466 -19.08 -1.94 27.49
N PHE A 467 -18.47 -1.72 28.66
CA PHE A 467 -17.07 -1.33 28.80
C PHE A 467 -16.10 -2.50 28.57
N ILE A 468 -16.47 -3.70 28.99
CA ILE A 468 -15.61 -4.89 28.89
C ILE A 468 -15.61 -5.49 27.48
N GLU A 469 -16.68 -5.30 26.69
CA GLU A 469 -16.85 -5.89 25.35
C GLU A 469 -15.63 -5.74 24.42
N ARG A 470 -14.89 -4.62 24.52
CA ARG A 470 -13.73 -4.30 23.66
C ARG A 470 -12.46 -3.97 24.45
N LEU A 471 -12.39 -4.38 25.71
CA LEU A 471 -11.23 -4.20 26.56
C LEU A 471 -10.35 -5.45 26.56
N ASN A 472 -9.11 -5.29 26.10
CA ASN A 472 -8.07 -6.30 26.18
C ASN A 472 -7.02 -5.89 27.22
N VAL A 473 -6.89 -6.66 28.29
CA VAL A 473 -5.97 -6.36 29.40
C VAL A 473 -4.75 -7.26 29.32
N PHE A 474 -3.55 -6.66 29.32
CA PHE A 474 -2.27 -7.35 29.35
C PHE A 474 -1.59 -7.15 30.71
N ILE A 475 -1.25 -8.24 31.40
CA ILE A 475 -0.64 -8.22 32.73
C ILE A 475 0.84 -8.58 32.62
N THR A 476 1.72 -7.69 33.07
CA THR A 476 3.18 -7.89 32.94
C THR A 476 3.83 -8.57 34.14
N ASN A 477 3.20 -8.58 35.32
CA ASN A 477 3.72 -9.27 36.50
C ASN A 477 2.96 -10.59 36.70
N SER A 478 3.19 -11.54 35.80
CA SER A 478 2.66 -12.89 35.92
C SER A 478 3.63 -13.73 36.75
N THR A 479 3.75 -13.46 38.06
CA THR A 479 4.39 -14.43 38.94
C THR A 479 3.48 -15.65 38.97
N SER A 480 4.03 -16.83 38.70
CA SER A 480 3.38 -18.14 38.75
C SER A 480 2.90 -18.46 40.18
N GLY A 481 1.84 -17.80 40.62
CA GLY A 481 1.32 -17.90 41.99
C GLY A 481 -0.15 -17.53 42.20
N ASP A 482 -0.86 -17.04 41.18
CA ASP A 482 -2.29 -16.65 41.29
C ASP A 482 -3.27 -17.62 40.59
N LEU A 483 -2.87 -18.87 40.35
CA LEU A 483 -3.79 -19.97 40.08
C LEU A 483 -4.05 -20.69 41.41
N GLY A 484 -5.33 -20.86 41.78
CA GLY A 484 -5.78 -21.44 43.05
C GLY A 484 -5.29 -22.88 43.35
N PRO A 485 -5.66 -23.44 44.53
CA PRO A 485 -4.83 -24.39 45.26
C PRO A 485 -4.94 -25.86 44.80
N ALA A 486 -3.88 -26.62 45.17
CA ALA A 486 -3.63 -28.06 45.00
C ALA A 486 -3.20 -28.47 43.57
N ILE A 487 -2.08 -29.15 43.35
CA ILE A 487 -1.71 -30.46 43.90
C ILE A 487 -0.17 -30.61 44.00
N ASN A 488 0.25 -31.26 45.09
CA ASN A 488 1.56 -31.79 45.49
C ASN A 488 2.61 -32.13 44.42
N GLY A 489 3.88 -31.84 44.74
CA GLY A 489 5.02 -32.61 44.21
C GLY A 489 6.39 -31.93 44.37
N ASN A 490 7.10 -32.25 45.47
CA ASN A 490 8.52 -32.07 45.80
C ASN A 490 9.51 -31.65 44.68
N PHE A 491 10.50 -30.79 45.01
CA PHE A 491 11.90 -31.20 45.32
C PHE A 491 12.91 -30.02 45.43
N VAL A 492 13.46 -29.81 46.65
CA VAL A 492 14.86 -29.42 47.09
C VAL A 492 15.50 -28.12 46.55
N ILE A 493 15.68 -27.04 47.33
CA ILE A 493 16.68 -26.67 48.40
C ILE A 493 18.15 -26.49 47.95
N ALA A 494 18.61 -25.24 47.95
CA ALA A 494 19.84 -24.68 48.56
C ALA A 494 19.78 -23.14 48.37
N GLY A 495 19.71 -22.28 49.41
CA GLY A 495 20.80 -21.88 50.33
C GLY A 495 21.77 -20.95 49.57
N ASP A 496 22.04 -19.69 49.88
CA ASP A 496 21.95 -18.91 51.12
C ASP A 496 21.79 -17.40 50.81
N ASP A 497 21.53 -16.67 51.88
CA ASP A 497 21.22 -15.25 52.01
C ASP A 497 22.23 -14.27 51.37
N GLU A 498 21.72 -13.24 50.70
CA GLU A 498 22.26 -11.87 50.81
C GLU A 498 21.15 -10.85 50.53
N GLU A 499 20.80 -10.13 51.59
CA GLU A 499 19.85 -9.02 51.63
C GLU A 499 20.51 -7.77 50.99
N GLU A 500 20.09 -7.36 49.80
CA GLU A 500 20.45 -6.04 49.28
C GLU A 500 19.27 -5.31 48.62
N ASN A 501 19.01 -4.11 49.13
CA ASN A 501 18.01 -3.15 48.67
C ASN A 501 18.27 -2.73 47.21
N ALA A 502 17.58 -3.35 46.24
CA ALA A 502 17.58 -2.90 44.86
C ALA A 502 16.36 -2.00 44.56
N ILE A 503 16.56 -0.68 44.68
CA ILE A 503 15.75 0.32 43.98
C ILE A 503 16.04 0.15 42.49
N ALA A 504 15.12 -0.46 41.74
CA ALA A 504 15.26 -0.69 40.31
C ALA A 504 15.34 0.64 39.54
N VAL A 505 16.56 1.06 39.24
CA VAL A 505 16.88 2.01 38.18
C VAL A 505 16.84 1.22 36.86
N GLU A 506 15.93 1.62 35.96
CA GLU A 506 15.83 1.02 34.61
C GLU A 506 17.10 1.33 33.77
N THR A 507 18.10 0.44 33.79
CA THR A 507 19.22 0.43 32.83
C THR A 507 18.92 -0.47 31.63
N GLU A 508 19.64 -0.22 30.53
CA GLU A 508 19.38 -0.74 29.17
C GLU A 508 19.47 -2.27 29.02
N GLU A 509 20.06 -3.00 29.97
CA GLU A 509 20.33 -4.45 29.85
C GLU A 509 19.14 -5.38 30.16
N GLY A 510 18.15 -4.93 30.95
CA GLY A 510 16.98 -5.76 31.28
C GLY A 510 16.02 -6.01 30.09
N ILE A 511 16.13 -5.20 29.04
CA ILE A 511 15.21 -5.20 27.90
C ILE A 511 15.59 -6.28 26.88
N GLU A 512 16.88 -6.51 26.66
CA GLU A 512 17.35 -7.57 25.74
C GLU A 512 17.17 -8.97 26.34
N LEU A 513 17.25 -9.09 27.67
CA LEU A 513 17.15 -10.37 28.37
C LEU A 513 15.70 -10.90 28.44
N GLU A 514 14.69 -10.02 28.54
CA GLU A 514 13.26 -10.40 28.44
C GLU A 514 12.86 -10.78 27.01
N GLN A 515 13.39 -10.11 25.98
CA GLN A 515 13.15 -10.49 24.58
C GLN A 515 13.71 -11.89 24.26
N ARG A 516 14.86 -12.25 24.84
CA ARG A 516 15.43 -13.60 24.74
C ARG A 516 14.58 -14.65 25.44
N LYS A 517 13.97 -14.34 26.59
CA LYS A 517 13.07 -15.27 27.30
C LYS A 517 11.77 -15.53 26.52
N ASN A 518 11.20 -14.52 25.88
CA ASN A 518 10.01 -14.70 25.05
C ASN A 518 10.27 -15.49 23.76
N LEU A 519 11.50 -15.50 23.24
CA LEU A 519 11.89 -16.32 22.09
C LEU A 519 12.12 -17.79 22.44
N LEU A 520 12.28 -18.12 23.73
CA LEU A 520 12.54 -19.49 24.21
C LEU A 520 11.28 -20.21 24.71
N ALA A 521 10.16 -19.49 24.89
CA ALA A 521 8.87 -20.09 25.21
C ALA A 521 8.13 -20.44 23.91
N GLY A 522 7.93 -21.73 23.66
CA GLY A 522 7.17 -22.22 22.50
C GLY A 522 5.71 -21.74 22.48
N GLU A 523 5.10 -21.79 21.29
CA GLU A 523 3.80 -21.20 20.94
C GLU A 523 2.55 -21.75 21.66
N ASP A 524 2.66 -22.69 22.60
CA ASP A 524 1.51 -23.49 23.03
C ASP A 524 0.76 -23.05 24.31
N ASP A 525 1.12 -21.95 25.01
CA ASP A 525 0.51 -21.62 26.32
C ASP A 525 -0.02 -20.16 26.49
N LYS A 526 -0.71 -19.58 25.49
CA LYS A 526 -1.49 -18.33 25.69
C LYS A 526 -2.94 -18.63 26.15
N VAL A 527 -3.11 -19.17 27.36
CA VAL A 527 -4.44 -19.43 27.94
C VAL A 527 -5.10 -18.11 28.36
N ALA A 528 -6.15 -17.69 27.66
CA ALA A 528 -7.00 -16.56 28.04
C ALA A 528 -7.91 -16.96 29.23
N ALA A 529 -7.54 -16.57 30.45
CA ALA A 529 -8.40 -16.74 31.62
C ALA A 529 -9.51 -15.66 31.62
N LYS A 530 -10.78 -16.10 31.74
CA LYS A 530 -11.93 -15.24 32.02
C LYS A 530 -12.28 -15.37 33.49
N ASP A 531 -12.49 -14.23 34.14
CA ASP A 531 -12.66 -14.18 35.60
C ASP A 531 -14.06 -13.72 36.04
N GLU A 532 -14.32 -13.68 37.36
CA GLU A 532 -15.63 -13.35 37.98
C GLU A 532 -16.18 -11.97 37.59
N ASP A 533 -15.30 -11.01 37.27
CA ASP A 533 -15.67 -9.68 36.77
C ASP A 533 -15.89 -9.61 35.24
N GLY A 534 -15.71 -10.72 34.51
CA GLY A 534 -15.88 -10.82 33.06
C GLY A 534 -14.72 -10.31 32.20
N ILE A 535 -13.60 -9.86 32.79
CA ILE A 535 -12.44 -9.31 32.07
C ILE A 535 -11.60 -10.44 31.47
N THR A 536 -11.23 -10.30 30.20
CA THR A 536 -10.26 -11.20 29.53
C THR A 536 -8.85 -10.69 29.78
N THR A 537 -8.03 -11.45 30.50
CA THR A 537 -6.63 -11.09 30.80
C THR A 537 -5.65 -11.96 30.01
N LEU A 538 -4.66 -11.31 29.39
CA LEU A 538 -3.57 -11.94 28.65
C LEU A 538 -2.25 -11.73 29.41
N ALA A 539 -1.44 -12.78 29.51
CA ALA A 539 -0.13 -12.71 30.15
C ALA A 539 0.92 -12.06 29.23
N GLY A 540 1.81 -11.26 29.80
CA GLY A 540 2.93 -10.64 29.10
C GLY A 540 2.63 -9.27 28.48
N ARG A 541 3.52 -8.81 27.61
CA ARG A 541 3.38 -7.54 26.88
C ARG A 541 2.71 -7.80 25.51
N PRO A 542 1.85 -6.89 25.03
CA PRO A 542 1.23 -7.05 23.71
C PRO A 542 2.28 -6.97 22.59
N ASP A 543 2.14 -7.80 21.57
CA ASP A 543 2.86 -7.60 20.32
C ASP A 543 2.27 -6.38 19.61
N LEU A 544 3.05 -5.31 19.57
CA LEU A 544 2.62 -4.05 18.97
C LEU A 544 2.59 -4.12 17.43
N CYS A 545 3.36 -5.02 16.82
CA CYS A 545 3.37 -5.22 15.37
C CYS A 545 2.04 -5.85 14.95
N GLU A 546 1.74 -7.00 15.55
CA GLU A 546 0.50 -7.75 15.30
C GLU A 546 -0.74 -6.89 15.59
N LEU A 547 -0.76 -6.16 16.71
CA LEU A 547 -1.87 -5.27 17.06
C LEU A 547 -2.12 -4.19 16.00
N ILE A 548 -1.05 -3.59 15.47
CA ILE A 548 -1.16 -2.57 14.43
C ILE A 548 -1.55 -3.21 13.10
N GLU A 549 -0.94 -4.32 12.70
CA GLU A 549 -1.31 -5.04 11.47
C GLU A 549 -2.78 -5.44 11.47
N GLN A 550 -3.28 -6.03 12.55
CA GLN A 550 -4.70 -6.36 12.72
C GLN A 550 -5.58 -5.12 12.58
N THR A 551 -5.21 -4.01 13.22
CA THR A 551 -5.97 -2.75 13.17
C THR A 551 -6.02 -2.16 11.76
N PHE A 552 -4.96 -2.31 10.96
CA PHE A 552 -4.84 -1.75 9.61
C PHE A 552 -5.26 -2.73 8.49
N SER A 553 -5.38 -4.04 8.76
CA SER A 553 -5.72 -5.10 7.80
C SER A 553 -7.13 -4.97 7.17
N HIS A 554 -8.04 -4.25 7.83
CA HIS A 554 -9.46 -4.21 7.44
C HIS A 554 -9.80 -3.20 6.31
N GLY A 555 -8.78 -2.62 5.65
CA GLY A 555 -8.89 -2.00 4.31
C GLY A 555 -8.27 -0.61 4.16
N ASP A 556 -7.58 -0.39 3.02
CA ASP A 556 -6.81 0.83 2.67
C ASP A 556 -7.59 2.15 2.64
N SER A 557 -8.92 2.09 2.69
CA SER A 557 -9.80 3.26 2.60
C SER A 557 -10.32 3.77 3.95
N GLU A 558 -10.07 3.02 5.04
CA GLU A 558 -10.52 3.40 6.39
C GLU A 558 -9.56 4.42 7.03
N ARG A 559 -10.13 5.45 7.68
CA ARG A 559 -9.32 6.38 8.49
C ARG A 559 -9.21 5.82 9.91
N VAL A 560 -8.01 5.38 10.26
CA VAL A 560 -7.67 4.87 11.59
C VAL A 560 -7.14 6.00 12.48
N ALA A 561 -7.61 6.08 13.73
CA ALA A 561 -7.03 6.89 14.79
C ALA A 561 -6.41 6.00 15.85
N VAL A 562 -5.16 6.29 16.24
CA VAL A 562 -4.46 5.60 17.34
C VAL A 562 -4.21 6.61 18.46
N LEU A 563 -4.73 6.33 19.65
CA LEU A 563 -4.51 7.12 20.86
C LEU A 563 -3.67 6.30 21.83
N VAL A 564 -2.57 6.86 22.32
CA VAL A 564 -1.71 6.20 23.30
C VAL A 564 -1.44 7.08 24.50
N CYS A 565 -1.58 6.53 25.71
CA CYS A 565 -1.18 7.19 26.96
C CYS A 565 -0.45 6.20 27.87
N GLY A 566 0.81 6.46 28.18
CA GLY A 566 1.61 5.54 28.99
C GLY A 566 3.09 5.91 29.00
N PRO A 567 3.97 4.96 29.37
CA PRO A 567 5.42 5.16 29.35
C PRO A 567 5.92 5.64 27.98
N ARG A 568 6.96 6.49 27.97
CA ARG A 568 7.51 7.06 26.73
C ARG A 568 7.91 5.98 25.72
N ARG A 569 8.53 4.89 26.18
CA ARG A 569 8.92 3.75 25.35
C ARG A 569 7.72 3.12 24.61
N LEU A 570 6.59 2.93 25.29
CA LEU A 570 5.36 2.41 24.68
C LEU A 570 4.85 3.34 23.57
N SER A 571 4.82 4.66 23.84
CA SER A 571 4.37 5.63 22.85
C SER A 571 5.30 5.73 21.62
N GLN A 572 6.62 5.60 21.82
CA GLN A 572 7.61 5.63 20.75
C GLN A 572 7.56 4.35 19.91
N ALA A 573 7.44 3.18 20.55
CA ALA A 573 7.32 1.90 19.86
C ALA A 573 6.07 1.84 19.00
N LEU A 574 4.90 2.19 19.55
CA LEU A 574 3.64 2.22 18.80
C LEU A 574 3.70 3.21 17.63
N ARG A 575 4.32 4.39 17.83
CA ARG A 575 4.52 5.36 16.74
C ARG A 575 5.44 4.82 15.65
N LYS A 576 6.49 4.07 16.01
CA LYS A 576 7.39 3.44 15.04
C LYS A 576 6.65 2.41 14.19
N GLU A 577 5.87 1.52 14.82
CA GLU A 577 5.11 0.48 14.09
C GLU A 577 4.03 1.08 13.18
N VAL A 578 3.27 2.09 13.64
CA VAL A 578 2.32 2.84 12.78
C VAL A 578 3.01 3.56 11.60
N GLY A 579 4.29 3.91 11.76
CA GLY A 579 5.11 4.47 10.69
C GLY A 579 5.48 3.44 9.62
N LYS A 580 5.70 2.18 10.02
CA LYS A 580 6.06 1.07 9.12
C LYS A 580 4.86 0.53 8.35
N SER A 581 3.72 0.32 9.02
CA SER A 581 2.48 -0.20 8.40
C SER A 581 1.87 0.71 7.33
N ASN A 582 2.44 1.89 7.13
CA ASN A 582 2.06 2.85 6.09
C ASN A 582 2.82 2.66 4.76
N MET A 583 3.66 1.63 4.57
CA MET A 583 4.57 1.59 3.41
C MET A 583 4.77 0.20 2.77
N SER A 584 4.43 0.18 1.47
CA SER A 584 4.91 -0.63 0.33
C SER A 584 4.45 -2.07 0.14
N THR A 585 3.79 -2.28 -1.00
CA THR A 585 3.39 -3.58 -1.57
C THR A 585 4.56 -4.28 -2.31
N ILE A 586 5.47 -3.51 -2.92
CA ILE A 586 6.57 -3.98 -3.77
C ILE A 586 7.88 -3.31 -3.34
N GLU A 587 8.92 -4.10 -3.03
CA GLU A 587 10.19 -3.52 -2.55
C GLU A 587 11.13 -3.15 -3.70
N ALA A 588 11.26 -4.03 -4.70
CA ALA A 588 12.10 -3.83 -5.87
C ALA A 588 11.61 -4.62 -7.08
N LEU A 589 12.14 -4.24 -8.25
CA LEU A 589 12.01 -4.96 -9.51
C LEU A 589 13.42 -5.27 -10.04
N TYR A 590 13.69 -6.55 -10.29
CA TYR A 590 14.91 -7.05 -10.90
C TYR A 590 14.57 -7.73 -12.23
N ILE A 591 15.36 -7.45 -13.27
CA ILE A 591 15.22 -8.10 -14.58
C ILE A 591 16.53 -8.79 -14.92
N PHE A 592 16.49 -10.06 -15.27
CA PHE A 592 17.64 -10.87 -15.66
C PHE A 592 17.51 -11.35 -17.12
N ASP A 593 18.66 -11.50 -17.80
CA ASP A 593 18.73 -12.05 -19.16
C ASP A 593 18.58 -13.59 -19.19
N GLU A 594 18.66 -14.16 -20.38
CA GLU A 594 18.61 -15.61 -20.62
C GLU A 594 19.75 -16.40 -19.97
N HIS A 595 20.84 -15.72 -19.58
CA HIS A 595 21.98 -16.27 -18.89
C HIS A 595 21.97 -15.95 -17.38
N ASN A 596 20.86 -15.41 -16.86
CA ASN A 596 20.68 -14.95 -15.48
C ASN A 596 21.59 -13.79 -15.04
N ASN A 597 22.09 -12.97 -15.98
CA ASN A 597 22.77 -11.72 -15.67
C ASN A 597 21.76 -10.61 -15.40
N LEU A 598 22.04 -9.77 -14.40
CA LEU A 598 21.18 -8.64 -14.05
C LEU A 598 21.22 -7.55 -15.13
N ILE A 599 20.07 -7.28 -15.74
CA ILE A 599 19.88 -6.21 -16.74
C ILE A 599 19.40 -4.91 -16.08
N LEU A 600 18.40 -5.01 -15.20
CA LEU A 600 17.77 -3.86 -14.53
C LEU A 600 17.67 -4.11 -13.03
N ASN A 601 18.01 -3.09 -12.25
CA ASN A 601 17.73 -3.03 -10.83
C ASN A 601 16.99 -1.72 -10.52
N HIS A 602 15.75 -1.84 -10.08
CA HIS A 602 14.95 -0.72 -9.62
C HIS A 602 14.43 -0.98 -8.21
N THR A 603 14.91 -0.21 -7.23
CA THR A 603 14.46 -0.32 -5.83
C THR A 603 13.42 0.76 -5.54
N TYR A 604 12.23 0.35 -5.09
CA TYR A 604 11.15 1.25 -4.76
C TYR A 604 11.16 1.68 -3.29
N THR A 605 11.38 0.72 -2.38
CA THR A 605 11.37 0.95 -0.93
C THR A 605 12.33 0.01 -0.21
N SER A 606 12.58 0.30 1.07
CA SER A 606 13.38 -0.56 1.97
C SER A 606 14.82 -0.80 1.47
N ARG A 607 15.51 -1.79 2.08
CA ARG A 607 16.79 -2.32 1.61
C ARG A 607 16.55 -3.79 1.24
N PRO A 608 16.03 -4.06 0.02
CA PRO A 608 15.69 -5.42 -0.40
C PRO A 608 16.94 -6.31 -0.46
N PRO A 609 16.78 -7.65 -0.40
CA PRO A 609 17.88 -8.58 -0.55
C PRO A 609 18.62 -8.36 -1.88
N PRO A 610 19.96 -8.49 -1.91
CA PRO A 610 20.73 -8.23 -3.12
C PRO A 610 20.36 -9.21 -4.26
N PRO A 611 20.33 -8.75 -5.52
CA PRO A 611 19.92 -9.57 -6.67
C PRO A 611 20.71 -10.88 -6.81
N SER A 612 22.02 -10.84 -6.48
CA SER A 612 22.91 -12.01 -6.54
C SER A 612 22.52 -13.12 -5.57
N VAL A 613 21.97 -12.78 -4.40
CA VAL A 613 21.47 -13.76 -3.44
C VAL A 613 20.12 -14.30 -3.90
N LEU A 614 19.23 -13.43 -4.36
CA LEU A 614 17.89 -13.84 -4.81
C LEU A 614 17.93 -14.77 -6.01
N ILE A 615 18.76 -14.48 -7.02
CA ILE A 615 18.88 -15.35 -8.21
C ILE A 615 19.46 -16.72 -7.83
N SER A 616 20.43 -16.76 -6.90
CA SER A 616 21.01 -18.02 -6.42
C SER A 616 19.97 -18.89 -5.73
N LEU A 617 19.14 -18.29 -4.86
CA LEU A 617 18.04 -19.00 -4.18
C LEU A 617 16.94 -19.42 -5.16
N TYR A 618 16.60 -18.60 -6.14
CA TYR A 618 15.65 -18.94 -7.20
C TYR A 618 16.11 -20.15 -8.02
N LEU A 619 17.41 -20.20 -8.38
CA LEU A 619 17.98 -21.27 -9.20
C LEU A 619 18.10 -22.62 -8.46
N GLN A 620 18.07 -22.63 -7.13
CA GLN A 620 18.06 -23.88 -6.33
C GLN A 620 16.78 -24.71 -6.52
N HIS A 621 15.69 -24.11 -6.98
CA HIS A 621 14.44 -24.83 -7.25
C HIS A 621 14.48 -25.57 -8.60
N VAL A 622 13.97 -26.81 -8.61
CA VAL A 622 13.87 -27.69 -9.79
C VAL A 622 12.86 -27.13 -10.80
N SER A 623 13.17 -27.23 -12.09
CA SER A 623 12.26 -26.84 -13.18
C SER A 623 11.12 -27.85 -13.36
N PRO A 624 9.86 -27.42 -13.58
CA PRO A 624 9.38 -26.03 -13.72
C PRO A 624 9.26 -25.30 -12.38
N ARG A 625 9.80 -24.08 -12.31
CA ARG A 625 9.79 -23.26 -11.09
C ARG A 625 8.44 -22.56 -10.92
N PRO A 626 7.91 -22.48 -9.69
CA PRO A 626 6.67 -21.75 -9.43
C PRO A 626 6.89 -20.23 -9.52
N SER A 627 5.84 -19.49 -9.88
CA SER A 627 5.86 -18.01 -9.94
C SER A 627 5.94 -17.34 -8.57
N LEU A 628 5.76 -18.10 -7.49
CA LEU A 628 5.82 -17.65 -6.11
C LEU A 628 6.70 -18.62 -5.31
N ILE A 629 7.73 -18.09 -4.66
CA ILE A 629 8.65 -18.87 -3.82
C ILE A 629 8.79 -18.18 -2.46
N TYR A 630 8.58 -18.92 -1.38
CA TYR A 630 8.84 -18.43 -0.02
C TYR A 630 10.28 -18.71 0.40
N LEU A 631 11.01 -17.67 0.80
CA LEU A 631 12.40 -17.73 1.20
C LEU A 631 12.55 -17.43 2.70
N PRO A 632 12.45 -18.44 3.58
CA PRO A 632 12.54 -18.26 5.04
C PRO A 632 13.96 -17.99 5.53
N SER A 633 14.98 -18.29 4.72
CA SER A 633 16.40 -18.12 5.07
C SER A 633 16.88 -16.66 5.02
N LEU A 634 16.06 -15.74 4.50
CA LEU A 634 16.34 -14.32 4.46
C LEU A 634 15.89 -13.64 5.77
N SER A 635 16.55 -12.55 6.14
CA SER A 635 16.20 -11.74 7.32
C SER A 635 15.89 -10.31 6.89
N PRO A 636 14.60 -9.93 6.74
CA PRO A 636 13.39 -10.71 7.06
C PRO A 636 13.06 -11.81 6.02
N PRO A 637 12.25 -12.82 6.39
CA PRO A 637 11.70 -13.80 5.44
C PRO A 637 11.00 -13.08 4.28
N THR A 638 11.21 -13.56 3.06
CA THR A 638 10.78 -12.84 1.85
C THR A 638 10.01 -13.76 0.91
N LEU A 639 8.88 -13.29 0.40
CA LEU A 639 8.18 -13.89 -0.74
C LEU A 639 8.78 -13.34 -2.04
N LEU A 640 9.19 -14.26 -2.92
CA LEU A 640 9.77 -13.95 -4.21
C LEU A 640 8.74 -14.22 -5.30
N TYR A 641 8.42 -13.19 -6.08
CA TYR A 641 7.52 -13.26 -7.23
C TYR A 641 8.34 -13.29 -8.52
N SER A 642 8.03 -14.20 -9.43
CA SER A 642 8.76 -14.34 -10.69
C SER A 642 7.87 -14.60 -11.90
N VAL A 643 8.19 -13.94 -13.02
CA VAL A 643 7.57 -14.14 -14.33
C VAL A 643 8.66 -14.26 -15.39
N ILE A 644 8.51 -15.19 -16.33
CA ILE A 644 9.41 -15.34 -17.48
C ILE A 644 8.63 -14.94 -18.74
N GLN A 645 9.16 -13.98 -19.50
CA GLN A 645 8.57 -13.50 -20.76
C GLN A 645 9.68 -13.25 -21.79
N ASP A 646 9.55 -13.82 -22.99
CA ASP A 646 10.58 -13.78 -24.05
C ASP A 646 12.00 -14.19 -23.58
N ASN A 647 12.10 -15.24 -22.74
CA ASN A 647 13.35 -15.70 -22.09
C ASN A 647 14.01 -14.68 -21.14
N ILE A 648 13.30 -13.62 -20.74
CA ILE A 648 13.73 -12.64 -19.75
C ILE A 648 13.01 -12.91 -18.44
N LEU A 649 13.76 -12.93 -17.34
CA LEU A 649 13.25 -13.24 -16.00
C LEU A 649 13.01 -11.96 -15.20
N PHE A 650 11.76 -11.73 -14.81
CA PHE A 650 11.34 -10.64 -13.94
C PHE A 650 11.17 -11.17 -12.52
N ILE A 651 11.80 -10.52 -11.55
CA ILE A 651 11.75 -10.90 -10.13
C ILE A 651 11.38 -9.69 -9.27
N SER A 652 10.51 -9.88 -8.29
CA SER A 652 10.21 -8.89 -7.26
C SER A 652 10.15 -9.51 -5.86
N PRO A 653 10.96 -9.04 -4.89
CA PRO A 653 10.85 -9.47 -3.50
C PRO A 653 9.79 -8.66 -2.72
N CYS A 654 9.14 -9.32 -1.77
CA CYS A 654 8.30 -8.68 -0.77
C CYS A 654 8.50 -9.35 0.60
N SER A 655 8.88 -8.57 1.61
CA SER A 655 9.02 -9.07 3.00
C SER A 655 7.73 -8.95 3.83
N GLN A 656 6.67 -8.37 3.25
CA GLN A 656 5.37 -8.21 3.87
C GLN A 656 4.33 -9.14 3.24
N ASP A 657 3.27 -9.44 3.98
CA ASP A 657 2.14 -10.18 3.42
C ASP A 657 1.33 -9.27 2.48
N VAL A 658 1.17 -9.72 1.24
CA VAL A 658 0.60 -8.95 0.13
C VAL A 658 -0.20 -9.89 -0.75
N GLU A 659 -1.32 -9.41 -1.32
CA GLU A 659 -2.11 -10.16 -2.31
C GLU A 659 -1.23 -10.62 -3.49
N PRO A 660 -0.97 -11.94 -3.66
CA PRO A 660 0.03 -12.41 -4.62
C PRO A 660 -0.28 -12.03 -6.07
N LEU A 661 -1.57 -12.00 -6.42
CA LEU A 661 -2.04 -11.65 -7.76
C LEU A 661 -1.70 -10.20 -8.13
N LEU A 662 -1.65 -9.29 -7.17
CA LEU A 662 -1.32 -7.89 -7.41
C LEU A 662 0.11 -7.72 -7.91
N VAL A 663 1.07 -8.44 -7.30
CA VAL A 663 2.49 -8.39 -7.69
C VAL A 663 2.71 -9.11 -9.02
N LEU A 664 2.09 -10.27 -9.22
CA LEU A 664 2.18 -11.01 -10.48
C LEU A 664 1.61 -10.23 -11.66
N GLU A 665 0.42 -9.63 -11.51
CA GLU A 665 -0.17 -8.76 -12.55
C GLU A 665 0.71 -7.54 -12.82
N PHE A 666 1.31 -6.94 -11.78
CA PHE A 666 2.26 -5.85 -11.97
C PHE A 666 3.45 -6.27 -12.84
N LEU A 667 4.06 -7.44 -12.58
CA LEU A 667 5.18 -7.96 -13.39
C LEU A 667 4.78 -8.20 -14.85
N HIS A 668 3.63 -8.83 -15.10
CA HIS A 668 3.11 -9.02 -16.46
C HIS A 668 2.87 -7.69 -17.16
N ARG A 669 2.23 -6.72 -16.50
CA ARG A 669 1.99 -5.38 -17.05
C ARG A 669 3.27 -4.61 -17.34
N THR A 670 4.31 -4.81 -16.54
CA THR A 670 5.61 -4.20 -16.80
C THR A 670 6.22 -4.79 -18.07
N ALA A 671 6.21 -6.10 -18.22
CA ALA A 671 6.72 -6.76 -19.43
C ALA A 671 5.93 -6.34 -20.69
N ASP A 672 4.61 -6.30 -20.62
CA ASP A 672 3.74 -5.82 -21.72
C ASP A 672 4.03 -4.37 -22.09
N SER A 673 4.17 -3.50 -21.09
CA SER A 673 4.54 -2.09 -21.31
C SER A 673 5.90 -1.97 -21.98
N LEU A 674 6.90 -2.75 -21.55
CA LEU A 674 8.22 -2.75 -22.18
C LEU A 674 8.17 -3.23 -23.62
N GLN A 675 7.41 -4.30 -23.92
CA GLN A 675 7.21 -4.76 -25.30
C GLN A 675 6.54 -3.70 -26.19
N GLU A 676 5.60 -2.93 -25.64
CA GLU A 676 4.91 -1.90 -26.41
C GLU A 676 5.81 -0.70 -26.77
N PHE A 677 6.75 -0.34 -25.89
CA PHE A 677 7.68 0.78 -26.11
C PHE A 677 8.95 0.36 -26.87
N LEU A 678 9.46 -0.85 -26.63
CA LEU A 678 10.72 -1.35 -27.20
C LEU A 678 10.52 -2.29 -28.40
N GLY A 679 9.29 -2.76 -28.63
CA GLY A 679 8.90 -3.69 -29.68
C GLY A 679 9.08 -5.16 -29.29
N SER A 680 8.13 -6.02 -29.71
CA SER A 680 8.17 -7.47 -29.51
C SER A 680 9.06 -8.18 -30.55
N PRO A 681 9.76 -9.29 -30.21
CA PRO A 681 9.94 -9.83 -28.85
C PRO A 681 10.85 -8.92 -28.01
N LEU A 682 10.69 -8.96 -26.69
CA LEU A 682 11.55 -8.26 -25.74
C LEU A 682 12.92 -8.94 -25.72
N LEU A 683 13.98 -8.17 -25.95
CA LEU A 683 15.37 -8.67 -25.96
C LEU A 683 16.18 -7.90 -24.92
N ALA A 684 17.15 -8.55 -24.29
CA ALA A 684 18.03 -7.92 -23.31
C ALA A 684 18.74 -6.67 -23.89
N SER A 685 19.18 -6.74 -25.14
CA SER A 685 19.81 -5.62 -25.88
C SER A 685 18.88 -4.41 -26.09
N LYS A 686 17.57 -4.64 -26.21
CA LYS A 686 16.58 -3.55 -26.34
C LYS A 686 16.35 -2.84 -25.01
N ILE A 687 16.36 -3.56 -23.90
CA ILE A 687 16.22 -3.01 -22.55
C ILE A 687 17.45 -2.17 -22.19
N THR A 688 18.66 -2.73 -22.38
CA THR A 688 19.91 -2.01 -22.10
C THR A 688 20.12 -0.82 -23.02
N GLY A 689 19.77 -0.95 -24.31
CA GLY A 689 19.90 0.12 -25.30
C GLY A 689 18.93 1.30 -25.10
N ASN A 690 17.84 1.12 -24.33
CA ASN A 690 16.82 2.15 -24.07
C ASN A 690 16.56 2.31 -22.56
N TYR A 691 17.62 2.22 -21.74
CA TYR A 691 17.52 2.21 -20.29
C TYR A 691 16.81 3.45 -19.72
N ASP A 692 16.98 4.60 -20.34
CA ASP A 692 16.31 5.86 -20.01
C ASP A 692 14.78 5.76 -20.11
N ILE A 693 14.28 5.15 -21.19
CA ILE A 693 12.84 4.90 -21.39
C ILE A 693 12.34 3.86 -20.37
N VAL A 694 13.10 2.79 -20.15
CA VAL A 694 12.75 1.73 -19.19
C VAL A 694 12.66 2.28 -17.77
N ALA A 695 13.63 3.11 -17.35
CA ALA A 695 13.63 3.73 -16.03
C ALA A 695 12.43 4.67 -15.82
N GLN A 696 12.04 5.44 -16.85
CA GLN A 696 10.84 6.29 -16.80
C GLN A 696 9.57 5.45 -16.66
N ILE A 697 9.42 4.37 -17.45
CA ILE A 697 8.26 3.47 -17.39
C ILE A 697 8.13 2.88 -15.98
N VAL A 698 9.18 2.24 -15.48
CA VAL A 698 9.17 1.54 -14.19
C VAL A 698 8.91 2.49 -13.01
N ALA A 699 9.43 3.73 -13.08
CA ALA A 699 9.17 4.76 -12.06
C ALA A 699 7.75 5.34 -12.10
N GLU A 700 7.12 5.42 -13.29
CA GLU A 700 5.72 5.88 -13.41
C GLU A 700 4.71 4.77 -13.11
N MET A 701 5.09 3.51 -13.35
CA MET A 701 4.24 2.35 -13.10
C MET A 701 4.00 2.08 -11.61
N ALA A 702 4.97 2.37 -10.74
CA ALA A 702 4.82 2.25 -9.29
C ALA A 702 5.58 3.35 -8.53
N ASP A 703 4.96 3.88 -7.46
CA ASP A 703 5.57 4.90 -6.59
C ASP A 703 5.67 4.35 -5.17
N ALA A 704 6.90 4.33 -4.62
CA ALA A 704 7.21 3.75 -3.32
C ALA A 704 6.60 2.35 -3.11
N GLY A 705 6.64 1.52 -4.16
CA GLY A 705 6.21 0.13 -4.10
C GLY A 705 4.71 -0.07 -4.26
N VAL A 706 3.96 0.99 -4.59
CA VAL A 706 2.52 0.90 -4.85
C VAL A 706 2.28 1.06 -6.35
N PRO A 707 1.67 0.07 -7.03
CA PRO A 707 1.27 0.19 -8.43
C PRO A 707 0.37 1.41 -8.65
N CYS A 708 0.75 2.26 -9.60
CA CYS A 708 0.08 3.52 -9.93
C CYS A 708 -0.58 3.44 -11.32
N GLN A 709 0.17 3.73 -12.39
CA GLN A 709 -0.35 3.71 -13.76
C GLN A 709 0.36 2.62 -14.57
N SER A 710 -0.30 1.49 -14.77
CA SER A 710 0.23 0.34 -15.52
C SER A 710 -0.28 0.26 -16.96
N GLU A 711 -1.14 1.20 -17.40
CA GLU A 711 -1.72 1.19 -18.74
C GLU A 711 -0.75 1.82 -19.78
N PRO A 712 -0.29 1.05 -20.80
CA PRO A 712 0.71 1.53 -21.76
C PRO A 712 0.29 2.79 -22.54
N ASN A 713 -0.98 2.86 -22.95
CA ASN A 713 -1.53 4.01 -23.67
C ASN A 713 -1.49 5.30 -22.84
N ALA A 714 -1.61 5.20 -21.52
CA ALA A 714 -1.47 6.36 -20.64
C ALA A 714 0.00 6.69 -20.35
N LEU A 715 0.87 5.67 -20.28
CA LEU A 715 2.31 5.87 -20.14
C LEU A 715 2.89 6.62 -21.34
N ARG A 716 2.36 6.43 -22.56
CA ARG A 716 2.80 7.14 -23.77
C ARG A 716 2.62 8.67 -23.71
N ASP A 717 1.74 9.17 -22.85
CA ASP A 717 1.53 10.61 -22.67
C ASP A 717 2.47 11.22 -21.62
N ILE A 718 3.21 10.37 -20.88
CA ILE A 718 4.04 10.75 -19.74
C ILE A 718 5.52 10.50 -20.04
N VAL A 719 5.83 9.37 -20.69
CA VAL A 719 7.18 8.95 -21.04
C VAL A 719 7.66 9.70 -22.27
N GLU A 720 8.75 10.45 -22.14
CA GLU A 720 9.35 11.20 -23.24
C GLU A 720 10.16 10.25 -24.13
N THR A 721 9.55 9.74 -25.20
CA THR A 721 10.31 9.02 -26.23
C THR A 721 11.05 10.06 -27.08
N GLY A 722 12.38 10.13 -26.95
CA GLY A 722 13.21 11.05 -27.74
C GLY A 722 12.97 10.94 -29.26
N PRO A 723 13.33 11.98 -30.05
CA PRO A 723 12.96 12.12 -31.47
C PRO A 723 13.53 11.04 -32.44
N GLY A 724 14.25 10.02 -31.95
CA GLY A 724 14.84 8.95 -32.74
C GLY A 724 14.04 7.63 -32.80
N VAL A 725 13.11 7.38 -31.87
CA VAL A 725 12.41 6.06 -31.77
C VAL A 725 11.19 5.99 -32.69
N ILE A 726 10.55 7.15 -32.95
CA ILE A 726 9.34 7.25 -33.77
C ILE A 726 9.62 6.88 -35.24
N ASN A 727 10.83 7.13 -35.75
CA ASN A 727 11.22 6.79 -37.13
C ASN A 727 11.37 5.28 -37.36
N ASN A 728 11.77 4.51 -36.34
CA ASN A 728 11.93 3.06 -36.47
C ASN A 728 10.61 2.29 -36.34
N LEU A 729 9.62 2.85 -35.65
CA LEU A 729 8.28 2.27 -35.51
C LEU A 729 7.37 2.57 -36.70
N LEU A 730 7.54 3.72 -37.37
CA LEU A 730 6.77 4.05 -38.58
C LEU A 730 7.35 3.42 -39.86
N GLY A 731 8.63 3.02 -39.84
CA GLY A 731 9.34 2.49 -41.01
C GLY A 731 9.18 0.98 -41.28
N LYS A 732 8.55 0.21 -40.39
CA LYS A 732 8.46 -1.28 -40.50
C LYS A 732 7.06 -1.84 -40.76
N VAL A 733 6.06 -1.00 -41.02
CA VAL A 733 4.74 -1.44 -41.50
C VAL A 733 4.62 -1.03 -42.96
N GLY A 734 4.81 -2.00 -43.85
CA GLY A 734 4.96 -1.79 -45.29
C GLY A 734 3.80 -1.05 -45.96
N ILE A 735 4.16 -0.06 -46.78
CA ILE A 735 3.29 0.53 -47.81
C ILE A 735 4.15 0.65 -49.08
N PRO A 736 3.85 -0.09 -50.17
CA PRO A 736 4.39 0.20 -51.49
C PRO A 736 3.52 1.27 -52.18
N GLY A 737 4.15 2.31 -52.72
CA GLY A 737 3.45 3.27 -53.58
C GLY A 737 3.99 4.69 -53.44
N GLY A 738 5.05 4.99 -54.19
CA GLY A 738 5.47 6.37 -54.44
C GLY A 738 4.49 7.08 -55.38
N ALA A 739 4.31 8.38 -55.18
CA ALA A 739 3.76 9.32 -56.16
C ALA A 739 4.18 10.76 -55.76
N PRO A 740 4.16 11.75 -56.66
CA PRO A 740 5.38 12.18 -57.37
C PRO A 740 5.74 13.65 -57.09
N ALA A 741 6.94 14.02 -57.50
CA ALA A 741 7.37 15.40 -57.63
C ALA A 741 6.71 16.08 -58.86
N GLY A 742 6.28 17.33 -58.70
CA GLY A 742 5.98 18.31 -59.76
C GLY A 742 5.88 19.68 -59.09
N ILE A 743 6.84 20.60 -59.19
CA ILE A 743 7.27 21.47 -60.32
C ILE A 743 6.15 22.40 -60.82
N GLY A 744 6.38 23.70 -60.65
CA GLY A 744 5.67 24.86 -61.22
C GLY A 744 5.36 25.89 -60.11
N GLY A 745 5.93 27.09 -60.01
CA GLY A 745 6.58 27.97 -60.99
C GLY A 745 5.73 29.24 -61.15
N GLY A 746 6.12 30.37 -60.55
CA GLY A 746 5.46 31.68 -60.76
C GLY A 746 5.71 32.72 -59.65
N PRO A 747 6.31 33.91 -59.92
CA PRO A 747 6.97 34.75 -58.91
C PRO A 747 6.17 36.01 -58.49
N GLY A 748 6.38 36.50 -57.27
CA GLY A 748 5.91 37.83 -56.88
C GLY A 748 6.15 38.24 -55.42
N GLY A 749 7.19 39.05 -55.18
CA GLY A 749 7.14 40.18 -54.24
C GLY A 749 7.64 39.98 -52.79
N GLY A 750 8.84 40.52 -52.50
CA GLY A 750 9.13 41.22 -51.24
C GLY A 750 9.96 40.47 -50.18
N PRO A 751 11.14 40.99 -49.76
CA PRO A 751 12.00 40.37 -48.76
C PRO A 751 11.65 40.84 -47.34
N GLY A 752 11.38 39.90 -46.42
CA GLY A 752 11.28 40.22 -45.00
C GLY A 752 10.82 39.04 -44.15
N GLY A 753 11.71 38.57 -43.25
CA GLY A 753 11.35 37.73 -42.10
C GLY A 753 11.82 36.28 -42.22
N GLY A 754 12.86 35.94 -41.45
CA GLY A 754 13.38 34.58 -41.34
C GLY A 754 12.32 33.58 -40.85
N LEU A 755 12.12 32.51 -41.62
CA LEU A 755 11.31 31.37 -41.24
C LEU A 755 12.14 30.45 -40.32
N ALA A 756 11.96 30.64 -39.01
CA ALA A 756 12.16 29.56 -38.07
C ALA A 756 11.17 28.44 -38.41
N ARG A 757 11.71 27.31 -38.86
CA ARG A 757 11.03 26.03 -39.04
C ARG A 757 10.13 25.76 -37.83
N THR A 758 8.81 25.80 -38.05
CA THR A 758 7.79 25.57 -37.04
C THR A 758 7.90 24.13 -36.56
N VAL A 759 8.71 23.91 -35.53
CA VAL A 759 8.63 22.73 -34.68
C VAL A 759 7.24 22.76 -34.07
N LEU A 760 6.37 21.87 -34.51
CA LEU A 760 5.07 21.62 -33.89
C LEU A 760 5.33 21.21 -32.44
N LYS A 761 5.26 22.18 -31.52
CA LYS A 761 5.14 21.90 -30.09
C LYS A 761 3.87 21.05 -29.90
N PRO A 762 3.93 19.95 -29.13
CA PRO A 762 2.72 19.28 -28.69
C PRO A 762 1.84 20.32 -28.00
N VAL A 763 0.60 20.46 -28.46
CA VAL A 763 -0.41 21.29 -27.81
C VAL A 763 -0.63 20.70 -26.41
N GLU A 764 -0.16 21.41 -25.38
CA GLU A 764 -0.44 21.10 -23.98
C GLU A 764 -1.95 21.16 -23.74
N THR A 765 -2.62 20.02 -23.88
CA THR A 765 -3.96 19.84 -23.36
C THR A 765 -3.83 19.49 -21.88
N ALA A 766 -4.14 20.46 -21.02
CA ALA A 766 -4.12 20.34 -19.55
C ALA A 766 -5.14 19.34 -18.96
N GLN A 767 -5.78 18.51 -19.80
CA GLN A 767 -6.72 17.46 -19.42
C GLN A 767 -6.20 16.13 -19.95
N GLY A 768 -5.57 15.33 -19.09
CA GLY A 768 -5.33 13.91 -19.40
C GLY A 768 -6.66 13.22 -19.72
N SER A 769 -6.62 12.15 -20.51
CA SER A 769 -7.85 11.43 -20.85
C SER A 769 -8.56 10.94 -19.58
N ALA A 770 -9.88 11.14 -19.52
CA ALA A 770 -10.73 10.62 -18.45
C ALA A 770 -10.82 9.08 -18.47
N ILE A 771 -10.34 8.45 -19.54
CA ILE A 771 -10.38 7.01 -19.79
C ILE A 771 -8.92 6.52 -19.85
N PRO A 772 -8.44 5.73 -18.87
CA PRO A 772 -7.03 5.37 -18.74
C PRO A 772 -6.44 4.71 -19.99
N TRP A 773 -7.20 3.84 -20.64
CA TRP A 773 -6.74 3.04 -21.76
C TRP A 773 -6.91 3.71 -23.14
N ARG A 774 -7.44 4.94 -23.21
CA ARG A 774 -7.68 5.65 -24.49
C ARG A 774 -7.34 7.13 -24.38
N ARG A 775 -6.49 7.62 -25.28
CA ARG A 775 -6.14 9.05 -25.37
C ARG A 775 -7.24 9.90 -26.04
N SER A 776 -7.32 11.18 -25.68
CA SER A 776 -8.36 12.10 -26.18
C SER A 776 -8.05 12.68 -27.57
N ASN A 777 -6.79 12.63 -28.01
CA ASN A 777 -6.26 13.27 -29.22
C ASN A 777 -5.84 12.29 -30.33
N VAL A 778 -6.28 11.02 -30.26
CA VAL A 778 -5.96 10.01 -31.28
C VAL A 778 -6.48 10.46 -32.65
N ARG A 779 -5.62 10.39 -33.68
CA ARG A 779 -5.97 10.70 -35.07
C ARG A 779 -5.44 9.62 -35.98
N HIS A 780 -6.32 9.10 -36.84
CA HIS A 780 -5.99 8.15 -37.89
C HIS A 780 -6.42 8.72 -39.25
N THR A 781 -5.66 8.42 -40.29
CA THR A 781 -5.98 8.82 -41.68
C THR A 781 -7.16 8.03 -42.23
N SER A 782 -7.27 6.74 -41.89
CA SER A 782 -8.44 5.88 -42.11
C SER A 782 -9.01 5.42 -40.77
N ASN A 783 -10.35 5.38 -40.67
CA ASN A 783 -11.01 4.89 -39.46
C ASN A 783 -11.47 3.44 -39.69
N GLU A 784 -10.94 2.50 -38.91
CA GLU A 784 -11.14 1.06 -39.10
C GLU A 784 -11.38 0.34 -37.75
N LEU A 785 -12.29 -0.62 -37.76
CA LEU A 785 -12.64 -1.47 -36.63
C LEU A 785 -12.66 -2.93 -37.08
N TYR A 786 -11.88 -3.79 -36.43
CA TYR A 786 -11.89 -5.24 -36.70
C TYR A 786 -12.19 -6.02 -35.43
N VAL A 787 -13.01 -7.07 -35.57
CA VAL A 787 -13.31 -8.03 -34.51
C VAL A 787 -12.84 -9.40 -34.98
N ASP A 788 -11.81 -9.93 -34.35
CA ASP A 788 -11.28 -11.25 -34.63
C ASP A 788 -11.66 -12.17 -33.45
N ILE A 789 -12.56 -13.12 -33.69
CA ILE A 789 -12.90 -14.15 -32.70
C ILE A 789 -12.11 -15.40 -33.05
N VAL A 790 -11.24 -15.81 -32.13
CA VAL A 790 -10.39 -16.99 -32.26
C VAL A 790 -10.75 -17.98 -31.17
N GLU A 791 -11.11 -19.20 -31.55
CA GLU A 791 -11.36 -20.31 -30.63
C GLU A 791 -10.28 -21.36 -30.73
N THR A 792 -9.81 -21.84 -29.58
CA THR A 792 -8.93 -23.01 -29.48
C THR A 792 -9.73 -24.18 -28.90
N LEU A 793 -9.78 -25.30 -29.61
CA LEU A 793 -10.52 -26.48 -29.20
C LEU A 793 -9.69 -27.37 -28.28
N SER A 794 -10.35 -27.98 -27.29
CA SER A 794 -9.83 -29.06 -26.48
C SER A 794 -10.93 -30.11 -26.32
N VAL A 795 -10.78 -31.23 -27.02
CA VAL A 795 -11.74 -32.33 -27.09
C VAL A 795 -11.01 -33.64 -26.84
N THR A 796 -11.48 -34.42 -25.88
CA THR A 796 -10.98 -35.78 -25.65
C THR A 796 -12.08 -36.78 -25.97
N LEU A 797 -11.79 -37.73 -26.86
CA LEU A 797 -12.68 -38.82 -27.24
C LEU A 797 -12.18 -40.14 -26.63
N ALA A 798 -13.12 -40.96 -26.17
CA ALA A 798 -12.87 -42.35 -25.79
C ALA A 798 -12.54 -43.20 -27.04
N PRO A 799 -11.97 -44.41 -26.87
CA PRO A 799 -11.72 -45.33 -27.99
C PRO A 799 -12.96 -45.65 -28.83
N SER A 800 -14.15 -45.60 -28.22
CA SER A 800 -15.42 -45.79 -28.93
C SER A 800 -15.87 -44.60 -29.79
N GLY A 801 -15.08 -43.51 -29.85
CA GLY A 801 -15.44 -42.24 -30.48
C GLY A 801 -16.42 -41.37 -29.66
N ARG A 802 -16.77 -41.76 -28.43
CA ARG A 802 -17.63 -40.99 -27.53
C ARG A 802 -16.85 -39.81 -26.93
N PRO A 803 -17.36 -38.57 -26.93
CA PRO A 803 -16.68 -37.46 -26.27
C PRO A 803 -16.71 -37.62 -24.74
N LEU A 804 -15.55 -37.47 -24.12
CA LEU A 804 -15.34 -37.44 -22.66
C LEU A 804 -15.32 -35.99 -22.14
N SER A 805 -14.70 -35.09 -22.91
CA SER A 805 -14.65 -33.65 -22.65
C SER A 805 -14.63 -32.90 -23.99
N ALA A 806 -15.27 -31.73 -24.07
CA ALA A 806 -15.21 -30.89 -25.25
C ALA A 806 -15.40 -29.42 -24.89
N PHE A 807 -14.32 -28.65 -24.94
CA PHE A 807 -14.29 -27.23 -24.61
C PHE A 807 -13.77 -26.41 -25.80
N ALA A 808 -14.32 -25.21 -25.96
CA ALA A 808 -13.76 -24.18 -26.83
C ALA A 808 -13.31 -22.99 -25.97
N TYR A 809 -12.02 -22.67 -26.02
CA TYR A 809 -11.45 -21.48 -25.39
C TYR A 809 -11.41 -20.33 -26.40
N GLY A 810 -12.28 -19.36 -26.21
CA GLY A 810 -12.45 -18.24 -27.11
C GLY A 810 -11.75 -16.97 -26.66
N SER A 811 -11.18 -16.24 -27.62
CA SER A 811 -10.63 -14.90 -27.43
C SER A 811 -11.17 -13.96 -28.48
N VAL A 812 -11.70 -12.82 -28.04
CA VAL A 812 -12.18 -11.74 -28.90
C VAL A 812 -11.09 -10.68 -28.97
N ALA A 813 -10.26 -10.75 -30.00
CA ALA A 813 -9.27 -9.71 -30.30
C ALA A 813 -9.95 -8.57 -31.06
N PHE A 814 -9.76 -7.34 -30.59
CA PHE A 814 -10.36 -6.16 -31.19
C PHE A 814 -9.26 -5.22 -31.68
N THR A 815 -9.40 -4.73 -32.92
CA THR A 815 -8.54 -3.69 -33.47
C THR A 815 -9.34 -2.42 -33.64
N SER A 816 -8.96 -1.35 -32.92
CA SER A 816 -9.53 -0.02 -33.05
C SER A 816 -8.52 0.94 -33.63
N LYS A 817 -8.69 1.35 -34.89
CA LYS A 817 -7.96 2.48 -35.50
C LYS A 817 -8.95 3.58 -35.81
N VAL A 818 -9.44 4.28 -34.79
CA VAL A 818 -10.49 5.30 -34.95
C VAL A 818 -10.05 6.59 -34.28
N SER A 819 -10.32 7.73 -34.90
CA SER A 819 -9.97 9.04 -34.36
C SER A 819 -10.86 9.42 -33.17
N GLY A 820 -10.32 10.18 -32.21
CA GLY A 820 -11.03 10.62 -31.01
C GLY A 820 -11.31 9.49 -30.01
N VAL A 821 -12.42 9.63 -29.29
CA VAL A 821 -12.88 8.74 -28.22
C VAL A 821 -14.25 8.15 -28.61
N PRO A 822 -14.30 7.01 -29.31
CA PRO A 822 -15.53 6.37 -29.75
C PRO A 822 -16.13 5.52 -28.63
N ASP A 823 -17.45 5.58 -28.49
CA ASP A 823 -18.22 4.68 -27.63
C ASP A 823 -18.85 3.60 -28.52
N LEU A 824 -18.47 2.34 -28.33
CA LEU A 824 -18.84 1.22 -29.19
C LEU A 824 -19.86 0.30 -28.50
N LEU A 825 -20.74 -0.26 -29.32
CA LEU A 825 -21.70 -1.30 -28.95
C LEU A 825 -21.48 -2.52 -29.86
N LEU A 826 -21.01 -3.62 -29.29
CA LEU A 826 -20.85 -4.90 -29.96
C LEU A 826 -21.96 -5.84 -29.49
N ASN A 827 -22.77 -6.29 -30.46
CA ASN A 827 -23.85 -7.24 -30.26
C ASN A 827 -23.43 -8.61 -30.80
N VAL A 828 -23.37 -9.59 -29.91
CA VAL A 828 -23.04 -10.98 -30.21
C VAL A 828 -24.27 -11.84 -29.98
N SER A 829 -24.54 -12.81 -30.85
CA SER A 829 -25.58 -13.83 -30.67
C SER A 829 -24.98 -15.23 -30.64
N THR A 830 -25.74 -16.16 -30.09
CA THR A 830 -25.33 -17.56 -29.84
C THR A 830 -25.63 -18.49 -31.01
N GLY A 831 -25.98 -17.96 -32.20
CA GLY A 831 -26.27 -18.78 -33.38
C GLY A 831 -27.46 -19.74 -33.24
N GLY A 832 -28.32 -19.54 -32.23
CA GLY A 832 -29.46 -20.42 -31.92
C GLY A 832 -29.21 -21.40 -30.75
N LYS A 833 -27.98 -21.52 -30.25
CA LYS A 833 -27.70 -22.27 -29.01
C LYS A 833 -28.29 -21.53 -27.80
N GLY A 834 -29.05 -22.25 -26.97
CA GLY A 834 -29.80 -21.66 -25.84
C GLY A 834 -31.12 -21.00 -26.21
N ALA A 835 -31.66 -21.24 -27.42
CA ALA A 835 -32.98 -20.74 -27.82
C ALA A 835 -34.07 -21.24 -26.84
N GLY A 836 -34.76 -20.29 -26.19
CA GLY A 836 -35.79 -20.57 -25.17
C GLY A 836 -35.37 -20.27 -23.72
N MET A 837 -34.09 -19.97 -23.48
CA MET A 837 -33.53 -19.79 -22.14
C MET A 837 -33.39 -18.30 -21.80
N GLY A 838 -34.40 -17.72 -21.14
CA GLY A 838 -34.35 -16.36 -20.60
C GLY A 838 -34.16 -15.24 -21.65
N ASN A 839 -33.64 -14.10 -21.19
CA ASN A 839 -33.33 -12.96 -22.07
C ASN A 839 -32.02 -13.19 -22.86
N ARG A 840 -31.72 -12.33 -23.83
CA ARG A 840 -30.49 -12.40 -24.64
C ARG A 840 -29.20 -12.50 -23.80
N GLY A 841 -29.15 -11.78 -22.68
CA GLY A 841 -28.02 -11.80 -21.76
C GLY A 841 -27.84 -13.15 -21.09
N ASP A 842 -28.93 -13.81 -20.70
CA ASP A 842 -28.93 -15.14 -20.09
C ASP A 842 -28.39 -16.19 -21.07
N GLN A 843 -28.84 -16.14 -22.33
CA GLN A 843 -28.37 -17.02 -23.41
C GLN A 843 -26.88 -16.86 -23.64
N LEU A 844 -26.40 -15.62 -23.75
CA LEU A 844 -24.99 -15.35 -24.00
C LEU A 844 -24.09 -15.79 -22.84
N ARG A 845 -24.55 -15.67 -21.59
CA ARG A 845 -23.81 -16.15 -20.41
C ARG A 845 -23.74 -17.66 -20.29
N THR A 846 -24.70 -18.36 -20.88
CA THR A 846 -24.70 -19.83 -20.93
C THR A 846 -23.66 -20.33 -21.94
N VAL A 847 -23.43 -19.60 -23.03
CA VAL A 847 -22.41 -19.98 -24.05
C VAL A 847 -21.03 -19.44 -23.69
N MET A 848 -20.92 -18.19 -23.23
CA MET A 848 -19.67 -17.56 -22.79
C MET A 848 -19.48 -17.77 -21.29
N GLU A 849 -19.14 -19.00 -20.91
CA GLU A 849 -18.78 -19.32 -19.53
C GLU A 849 -17.44 -18.68 -19.16
N ARG A 850 -17.29 -18.39 -17.86
CA ARG A 850 -16.06 -17.82 -17.27
C ARG A 850 -15.48 -16.62 -18.04
N ALA A 851 -16.36 -15.80 -18.62
CA ALA A 851 -15.95 -14.69 -19.47
C ALA A 851 -15.15 -13.63 -18.68
N VAL A 852 -13.94 -13.33 -19.15
CA VAL A 852 -13.05 -12.29 -18.63
C VAL A 852 -13.04 -11.13 -19.61
N PHE A 853 -13.28 -9.92 -19.12
CA PHE A 853 -13.40 -8.73 -19.96
C PHE A 853 -12.26 -7.74 -19.72
N HIS A 854 -11.85 -7.05 -20.77
CA HIS A 854 -11.02 -5.86 -20.64
C HIS A 854 -11.74 -4.79 -19.80
N PRO A 855 -11.02 -3.99 -18.98
CA PRO A 855 -11.61 -2.91 -18.17
C PRO A 855 -12.44 -1.87 -18.94
N CYS A 856 -12.29 -1.83 -20.27
CA CYS A 856 -13.06 -0.95 -21.14
C CYS A 856 -14.54 -1.32 -21.25
N VAL A 857 -14.90 -2.56 -20.90
CA VAL A 857 -16.26 -3.10 -21.01
C VAL A 857 -17.09 -2.75 -19.79
N ARG A 858 -18.29 -2.21 -20.03
CA ARG A 858 -19.28 -1.90 -18.99
C ARG A 858 -20.02 -3.17 -18.57
N LEU A 859 -19.47 -3.88 -17.57
CA LEU A 859 -19.98 -5.18 -17.10
C LEU A 859 -21.47 -5.17 -16.71
N SER A 860 -21.97 -4.08 -16.10
CA SER A 860 -23.39 -3.98 -15.72
C SER A 860 -24.32 -4.11 -16.90
N ARG A 861 -23.97 -3.51 -18.04
CA ARG A 861 -24.77 -3.54 -19.26
C ARG A 861 -24.71 -4.90 -19.96
N TRP A 862 -23.55 -5.56 -19.94
CA TRP A 862 -23.43 -6.92 -20.46
C TRP A 862 -24.26 -7.91 -19.63
N LYS A 863 -24.24 -7.81 -18.30
CA LYS A 863 -25.04 -8.67 -17.42
C LYS A 863 -26.56 -8.48 -17.60
N GLN A 864 -27.01 -7.25 -17.85
CA GLN A 864 -28.44 -6.94 -18.01
C GLN A 864 -28.95 -7.22 -19.43
N ASP A 865 -28.26 -6.71 -20.44
CA ASP A 865 -28.76 -6.67 -21.83
C ASP A 865 -28.06 -7.67 -22.76
N GLY A 866 -26.95 -8.29 -22.34
CA GLY A 866 -26.09 -9.08 -23.21
C GLY A 866 -25.30 -8.25 -24.24
N VAL A 867 -25.20 -6.93 -24.04
CA VAL A 867 -24.55 -6.00 -24.98
C VAL A 867 -23.17 -5.58 -24.47
N LEU A 868 -22.14 -5.75 -25.29
CA LEU A 868 -20.79 -5.28 -24.98
C LEU A 868 -20.66 -3.80 -25.33
N SER A 869 -20.74 -2.94 -24.31
CA SER A 869 -20.57 -1.50 -24.45
C SER A 869 -19.23 -1.04 -23.86
N PHE A 870 -18.40 -0.39 -24.68
CA PHE A 870 -17.03 -0.06 -24.29
C PHE A 870 -16.45 1.13 -25.08
N VAL A 871 -15.44 1.78 -24.51
CA VAL A 871 -14.56 2.70 -25.25
C VAL A 871 -13.24 1.95 -25.48
N PRO A 872 -12.95 1.48 -26.70
CA PRO A 872 -11.79 0.63 -26.94
C PRO A 872 -10.46 1.38 -26.75
N PRO A 873 -9.40 0.74 -26.22
CA PRO A 873 -8.03 1.19 -26.46
C PRO A 873 -7.74 1.44 -27.94
N ASP A 874 -6.73 2.27 -28.24
CA ASP A 874 -6.26 2.44 -29.61
C ASP A 874 -5.33 1.28 -30.01
N GLY A 875 -5.42 0.81 -31.25
CA GLY A 875 -4.65 -0.33 -31.73
C GLY A 875 -5.31 -1.69 -31.47
N LYS A 876 -4.49 -2.73 -31.29
CA LYS A 876 -4.92 -4.11 -31.07
C LYS A 876 -4.95 -4.42 -29.58
N PHE A 877 -6.03 -5.03 -29.09
CA PHE A 877 -6.14 -5.49 -27.70
C PHE A 877 -7.13 -6.66 -27.60
N ILE A 878 -7.08 -7.43 -26.52
CA ILE A 878 -8.08 -8.47 -26.24
C ILE A 878 -9.27 -7.83 -25.52
N LEU A 879 -10.45 -7.90 -26.12
CA LEU A 879 -11.69 -7.34 -25.56
C LEU A 879 -12.27 -8.25 -24.47
N CYS A 880 -12.31 -9.56 -24.74
CA CYS A 880 -12.68 -10.57 -23.76
C CYS A 880 -12.14 -11.95 -24.13
N GLY A 881 -11.92 -12.78 -23.11
CA GLY A 881 -11.76 -14.23 -23.22
C GLY A 881 -12.97 -14.94 -22.64
N TYR A 882 -13.27 -16.14 -23.11
CA TYR A 882 -14.38 -16.95 -22.62
C TYR A 882 -14.10 -18.43 -22.83
N GLU A 883 -14.84 -19.26 -22.12
CA GLU A 883 -14.87 -20.70 -22.25
C GLU A 883 -16.28 -21.11 -22.69
N THR A 884 -16.38 -22.14 -23.53
CA THR A 884 -17.66 -22.71 -23.93
C THR A 884 -17.59 -24.22 -23.80
N ASP A 885 -18.49 -24.80 -23.00
CA ASP A 885 -18.73 -26.24 -23.01
C ASP A 885 -19.53 -26.62 -24.27
N LEU A 886 -18.96 -27.48 -25.10
CA LEU A 886 -19.56 -27.93 -26.35
C LEU A 886 -20.54 -29.10 -26.15
N LEU A 887 -20.56 -29.74 -24.99
CA LEU A 887 -21.45 -30.86 -24.64
C LEU A 887 -22.81 -30.38 -24.10
N GLY A 888 -22.86 -29.14 -23.58
CA GLY A 888 -24.05 -28.52 -23.01
C GLY A 888 -24.35 -28.97 -21.57
N PRO A 889 -25.22 -28.23 -20.85
CA PRO A 889 -25.43 -28.40 -19.40
C PRO A 889 -26.13 -29.71 -18.98
N ASP A 890 -26.78 -30.41 -19.92
CA ASP A 890 -27.59 -31.62 -19.66
C ASP A 890 -26.98 -32.89 -20.29
N ALA A 891 -25.66 -33.02 -20.39
CA ALA A 891 -25.04 -34.30 -20.77
C ALA A 891 -24.85 -35.19 -19.53
N PRO A 892 -25.81 -36.08 -19.16
CA PRO A 892 -25.59 -36.96 -18.03
C PRO A 892 -24.44 -37.91 -18.37
N LEU A 893 -23.45 -37.97 -17.46
CA LEU A 893 -22.39 -39.00 -17.44
C LEU A 893 -22.94 -40.42 -17.19
N THR A 894 -24.27 -40.61 -17.17
CA THR A 894 -24.92 -41.91 -16.98
C THR A 894 -24.96 -42.73 -18.27
N THR A 895 -24.59 -43.99 -18.15
CA THR A 895 -24.10 -44.89 -19.18
C THR A 895 -25.12 -45.42 -20.20
N ASN A 896 -26.38 -44.97 -20.22
CA ASN A 896 -27.47 -45.72 -20.88
C ASN A 896 -28.39 -44.92 -21.82
N GLN A 897 -27.89 -43.92 -22.56
CA GLN A 897 -28.65 -43.36 -23.69
C GLN A 897 -27.89 -43.52 -25.01
N THR A 898 -28.50 -44.29 -25.91
CA THR A 898 -28.09 -44.61 -27.28
C THR A 898 -28.37 -43.47 -28.28
N SER A 899 -28.79 -42.28 -27.81
CA SER A 899 -28.87 -41.09 -28.66
C SER A 899 -27.50 -40.39 -28.71
N SER A 900 -26.82 -40.55 -29.83
CA SER A 900 -25.54 -39.93 -30.15
C SER A 900 -25.61 -38.39 -29.97
N ASN A 901 -25.08 -37.87 -28.86
CA ASN A 901 -24.62 -36.47 -28.79
C ASN A 901 -23.40 -36.36 -29.72
N LYS A 902 -23.68 -36.24 -31.03
CA LYS A 902 -22.67 -36.20 -32.07
C LYS A 902 -22.08 -34.79 -32.05
N LEU A 903 -20.87 -34.65 -31.52
CA LEU A 903 -20.14 -33.39 -31.56
C LEU A 903 -19.91 -33.01 -33.03
N ASP A 904 -20.35 -31.83 -33.45
CA ASP A 904 -20.20 -31.34 -34.83
C ASP A 904 -18.78 -30.83 -35.09
N LEU A 905 -17.80 -31.73 -34.99
CA LEU A 905 -16.42 -31.45 -35.40
C LEU A 905 -16.27 -31.58 -36.92
N PRO A 906 -15.44 -30.74 -37.56
CA PRO A 906 -15.21 -30.81 -39.00
C PRO A 906 -14.45 -32.08 -39.44
N ALA A 907 -13.60 -32.60 -38.54
CA ALA A 907 -12.82 -33.82 -38.72
C ALA A 907 -12.65 -34.55 -37.37
N THR A 908 -12.59 -35.88 -37.40
CA THR A 908 -12.37 -36.75 -36.24
C THR A 908 -11.41 -37.87 -36.59
N LEU A 909 -10.81 -38.51 -35.59
CA LEU A 909 -9.94 -39.67 -35.76
C LEU A 909 -10.63 -40.94 -35.23
N GLU A 910 -10.32 -42.06 -35.87
CA GLU A 910 -10.50 -43.40 -35.32
C GLU A 910 -9.13 -44.10 -35.32
N VAL A 911 -8.77 -44.77 -34.23
CA VAL A 911 -7.50 -45.50 -34.12
C VAL A 911 -7.80 -46.94 -33.79
N ASN A 912 -7.27 -47.85 -34.60
CA ASN A 912 -7.32 -49.28 -34.38
C ASN A 912 -5.91 -49.78 -34.10
N THR A 913 -5.68 -50.33 -32.92
CA THR A 913 -4.37 -50.87 -32.48
C THR A 913 -4.37 -52.40 -32.50
N GLY A 914 -3.19 -53.02 -32.48
CA GLY A 914 -3.06 -54.48 -32.41
C GLY A 914 -3.58 -55.22 -33.65
N SER A 915 -3.56 -54.58 -34.81
CA SER A 915 -3.90 -55.19 -36.09
C SER A 915 -2.73 -56.04 -36.63
N GLY A 916 -3.02 -56.93 -37.58
CA GLY A 916 -2.03 -57.84 -38.16
C GLY A 916 -1.88 -59.18 -37.40
N VAL A 917 -1.18 -60.15 -37.99
CA VAL A 917 -1.04 -61.52 -37.45
C VAL A 917 -0.25 -61.54 -36.13
N SER A 918 0.68 -60.60 -35.94
CA SER A 918 1.53 -60.47 -34.76
C SER A 918 1.13 -59.30 -33.84
N GLY A 919 0.01 -58.61 -34.13
CA GLY A 919 -0.48 -57.48 -33.32
C GLY A 919 0.44 -56.26 -33.29
N ASN A 920 1.32 -56.10 -34.28
CA ASN A 920 2.30 -55.01 -34.37
C ASN A 920 1.87 -53.86 -35.29
N GLU A 921 0.68 -53.89 -35.87
CA GLU A 921 0.18 -52.84 -36.75
C GLU A 921 -0.86 -51.97 -36.04
N PHE A 922 -0.85 -50.66 -36.34
CA PHE A 922 -1.94 -49.77 -36.01
C PHE A 922 -2.42 -48.99 -37.24
N GLU A 923 -3.72 -48.72 -37.29
CA GLU A 923 -4.38 -47.96 -38.35
C GLU A 923 -5.03 -46.72 -37.76
N VAL A 924 -4.72 -45.54 -38.31
CA VAL A 924 -5.37 -44.28 -37.99
C VAL A 924 -6.22 -43.84 -39.17
N ARG A 925 -7.52 -43.65 -38.94
CA ARG A 925 -8.48 -43.17 -39.95
C ARG A 925 -8.91 -41.76 -39.60
N LEU A 926 -8.67 -40.84 -40.51
CA LEU A 926 -9.16 -39.47 -40.46
C LEU A 926 -10.50 -39.40 -41.19
N LEU A 927 -11.57 -39.10 -40.45
CA LEU A 927 -12.94 -39.03 -40.95
C LEU A 927 -13.40 -37.58 -41.08
N GLN A 928 -14.09 -37.28 -42.19
CA GLN A 928 -14.80 -36.01 -42.37
C GLN A 928 -16.24 -36.13 -41.86
N SER A 929 -16.69 -35.16 -41.06
CA SER A 929 -18.08 -35.18 -40.61
C SER A 929 -19.06 -34.85 -41.74
N ALA A 930 -20.13 -35.64 -41.89
CA ALA A 930 -21.17 -35.45 -42.91
C ALA A 930 -21.93 -34.11 -42.77
N ALA A 931 -21.90 -33.47 -41.59
CA ALA A 931 -22.52 -32.16 -41.33
C ALA A 931 -21.88 -31.00 -42.12
N THR A 932 -20.73 -31.26 -42.75
CA THR A 932 -19.92 -30.25 -43.45
C THR A 932 -20.52 -29.74 -44.77
N THR A 933 -21.55 -30.38 -45.31
CA THR A 933 -22.14 -30.02 -46.62
C THR A 933 -23.43 -29.20 -46.55
N SER A 934 -24.13 -29.18 -45.41
CA SER A 934 -25.44 -28.50 -45.29
C SER A 934 -25.60 -27.57 -44.06
N SER A 935 -24.83 -27.77 -42.99
CA SER A 935 -25.02 -27.04 -41.72
C SER A 935 -24.13 -25.81 -41.53
N PHE A 936 -23.08 -25.65 -42.34
CA PHE A 936 -22.18 -24.49 -42.26
C PHE A 936 -22.74 -23.26 -42.98
N ARG A 937 -23.76 -22.62 -42.43
CA ARG A 937 -24.17 -21.29 -42.89
C ARG A 937 -23.05 -20.30 -42.54
N SER A 938 -22.51 -19.62 -43.56
CA SER A 938 -21.48 -18.58 -43.38
C SER A 938 -21.92 -17.54 -42.34
N ALA A 939 -21.18 -17.45 -41.24
CA ALA A 939 -21.39 -16.40 -40.25
C ALA A 939 -21.14 -15.01 -40.86
N ALA A 940 -20.25 -14.89 -41.85
CA ALA A 940 -19.93 -13.62 -42.52
C ALA A 940 -21.04 -13.13 -43.48
N ALA A 941 -21.77 -14.02 -44.14
CA ALA A 941 -22.73 -13.64 -45.18
C ALA A 941 -24.03 -12.99 -44.66
N ALA A 942 -24.45 -13.29 -43.42
CA ALA A 942 -25.72 -12.76 -42.90
C ALA A 942 -25.60 -11.40 -42.16
N SER A 943 -24.39 -10.95 -41.82
CA SER A 943 -24.19 -9.75 -40.99
C SER A 943 -24.25 -8.41 -41.76
N LEU A 944 -24.32 -8.45 -43.10
CA LEU A 944 -24.29 -7.25 -43.95
C LEU A 944 -25.63 -6.87 -44.60
N GLN A 945 -26.69 -7.68 -44.44
CA GLN A 945 -28.00 -7.40 -45.07
C GLN A 945 -28.96 -6.52 -44.24
N SER A 946 -28.67 -6.24 -42.97
CA SER A 946 -29.65 -5.56 -42.09
C SER A 946 -29.63 -4.02 -42.14
N ASN A 947 -28.96 -3.41 -43.12
CA ASN A 947 -28.85 -1.94 -43.24
C ASN A 947 -29.53 -1.32 -44.48
N LEU A 948 -30.33 -2.08 -45.25
CA LEU A 948 -31.21 -1.49 -46.27
C LEU A 948 -32.66 -1.43 -45.76
N GLY A 949 -32.99 -0.29 -45.15
CA GLY A 949 -34.37 0.13 -44.98
C GLY A 949 -35.00 0.50 -46.32
N SER A 950 -36.22 0.00 -46.53
CA SER A 950 -37.11 0.27 -47.66
C SER A 950 -37.47 1.77 -47.78
N ALA A 951 -37.12 2.41 -48.90
CA ALA A 951 -37.85 3.55 -49.50
C ALA A 951 -37.37 3.87 -50.94
N THR A 952 -38.23 3.56 -51.92
CA THR A 952 -38.53 4.25 -53.19
C THR A 952 -37.41 4.61 -54.22
N SER A 953 -37.40 3.82 -55.31
CA SER A 953 -37.28 4.19 -56.74
C SER A 953 -36.26 5.23 -57.24
N ARG A 954 -35.22 4.77 -57.96
CA ARG A 954 -34.76 5.26 -59.28
C ARG A 954 -33.65 4.33 -59.84
N PRO A 955 -33.66 3.96 -61.14
CA PRO A 955 -32.61 3.12 -61.72
C PRO A 955 -31.46 4.01 -62.23
N GLY A 956 -30.27 3.86 -61.64
CA GLY A 956 -29.05 4.54 -62.04
C GLY A 956 -27.87 3.58 -61.97
N ALA A 957 -27.32 3.25 -63.13
CA ALA A 957 -26.24 2.30 -63.31
C ALA A 957 -24.89 2.85 -62.82
N PHE A 958 -24.28 2.22 -61.82
CA PHE A 958 -22.83 2.20 -61.62
C PHE A 958 -22.43 0.87 -60.95
N LYS A 959 -21.85 -0.03 -61.75
CA LYS A 959 -21.07 -1.19 -61.27
C LYS A 959 -19.73 -0.68 -60.75
N ALA A 960 -19.51 -0.77 -59.44
CA ALA A 960 -18.18 -0.74 -58.84
C ALA A 960 -17.96 -2.09 -58.14
N GLY A 961 -16.95 -2.83 -58.60
CA GLY A 961 -16.66 -4.18 -58.13
C GLY A 961 -16.16 -4.19 -56.68
N SER A 962 -16.82 -4.96 -55.82
CA SER A 962 -16.26 -5.39 -54.54
C SER A 962 -15.90 -6.87 -54.63
N THR A 963 -14.62 -7.15 -54.85
CA THR A 963 -14.01 -8.46 -54.59
C THR A 963 -13.81 -8.59 -53.08
N GLY A 964 -14.79 -9.17 -52.39
CA GLY A 964 -14.70 -9.60 -50.99
C GLY A 964 -15.04 -11.08 -50.91
N ASP A 965 -14.04 -11.90 -50.58
CA ASP A 965 -14.13 -13.36 -50.43
C ASP A 965 -15.30 -13.75 -49.50
N SER A 966 -16.37 -14.26 -50.08
CA SER A 966 -17.48 -14.90 -49.38
C SER A 966 -17.50 -16.39 -49.74
N LYS A 967 -16.36 -17.06 -49.53
CA LYS A 967 -16.28 -18.53 -49.57
C LYS A 967 -16.81 -19.09 -48.25
N GLY A 968 -17.48 -20.25 -48.30
CA GLY A 968 -17.90 -20.99 -47.10
C GLY A 968 -16.70 -21.38 -46.21
N PRO A 969 -16.93 -21.92 -45.01
CA PRO A 969 -15.80 -22.24 -44.13
C PRO A 969 -14.88 -23.28 -44.76
N THR A 970 -13.58 -23.04 -44.65
CA THR A 970 -12.53 -23.89 -45.22
C THR A 970 -11.65 -24.42 -44.10
N ILE A 971 -11.44 -25.74 -44.09
CA ILE A 971 -10.47 -26.41 -43.22
C ILE A 971 -9.09 -26.35 -43.86
N GLU A 972 -8.07 -26.04 -43.06
CA GLU A 972 -6.66 -25.91 -43.43
C GLU A 972 -5.79 -26.57 -42.35
N ASP A 973 -4.51 -26.78 -42.65
CA ASP A 973 -3.48 -27.26 -41.71
C ASP A 973 -3.85 -28.54 -40.95
N ILE A 974 -4.36 -29.56 -41.66
CA ILE A 974 -4.74 -30.84 -41.06
C ILE A 974 -3.48 -31.68 -40.80
N ILE A 975 -3.15 -31.88 -39.53
CA ILE A 975 -2.00 -32.64 -39.07
C ILE A 975 -2.43 -33.61 -37.98
N VAL A 976 -2.05 -34.87 -38.11
CA VAL A 976 -2.30 -35.91 -37.11
C VAL A 976 -0.97 -36.27 -36.45
N HIS A 977 -0.95 -36.28 -35.12
CA HIS A 977 0.19 -36.77 -34.34
C HIS A 977 -0.19 -38.03 -33.59
N VAL A 978 0.67 -39.05 -33.67
CA VAL A 978 0.50 -40.31 -32.96
C VAL A 978 1.73 -40.51 -32.07
N PRO A 979 1.67 -40.12 -30.79
CA PRO A 979 2.74 -40.41 -29.84
C PRO A 979 2.86 -41.92 -29.62
N LEU A 980 4.10 -42.43 -29.62
CA LEU A 980 4.40 -43.83 -29.40
C LEU A 980 5.17 -44.03 -28.09
N PRO A 981 5.01 -45.19 -27.42
CA PRO A 981 5.75 -45.52 -26.20
C PRO A 981 7.28 -45.55 -26.42
N SER A 982 8.06 -45.27 -25.37
CA SER A 982 9.54 -45.26 -25.42
C SER A 982 10.18 -46.60 -25.80
N GLY A 983 9.43 -47.70 -25.72
CA GLY A 983 9.86 -49.02 -26.18
C GLY A 983 9.93 -49.15 -27.71
N VAL A 984 9.37 -48.21 -28.48
CA VAL A 984 9.39 -48.23 -29.94
C VAL A 984 10.74 -47.74 -30.46
N ARG A 985 11.49 -48.62 -31.13
CA ARG A 985 12.76 -48.25 -31.77
C ARG A 985 12.55 -47.68 -33.16
N ASN A 986 11.64 -48.27 -33.93
CA ASN A 986 11.39 -47.88 -35.31
C ASN A 986 9.93 -48.08 -35.70
N VAL A 987 9.47 -47.28 -36.67
CA VAL A 987 8.17 -47.43 -37.31
C VAL A 987 8.40 -47.67 -38.79
N SER A 988 8.05 -48.86 -39.25
CA SER A 988 8.14 -49.30 -40.65
C SER A 988 6.77 -49.23 -41.34
N ASP A 989 6.75 -49.34 -42.66
CA ASP A 989 5.51 -49.43 -43.46
C ASP A 989 4.52 -48.26 -43.24
N LEU A 990 5.01 -47.03 -43.11
CA LEU A 990 4.18 -45.81 -43.12
C LEU A 990 3.45 -45.69 -44.47
N ARG A 991 2.19 -46.13 -44.51
CA ARG A 991 1.35 -46.17 -45.72
C ARG A 991 0.17 -45.19 -45.60
N PRO A 992 0.39 -43.87 -45.83
CA PRO A 992 -0.71 -42.92 -45.90
C PRO A 992 -1.49 -43.09 -47.21
N SER A 993 -2.82 -43.11 -47.14
CA SER A 993 -3.69 -43.12 -48.33
C SER A 993 -3.71 -41.76 -49.03
N ARG A 994 -3.47 -40.68 -48.28
CA ARG A 994 -3.41 -39.28 -48.72
C ARG A 994 -2.42 -38.52 -47.85
N GLY A 995 -1.74 -37.53 -48.42
CA GLY A 995 -0.75 -36.73 -47.70
C GLY A 995 0.57 -37.46 -47.42
N GLU A 996 1.37 -36.92 -46.51
CA GLU A 996 2.72 -37.39 -46.21
C GLU A 996 2.85 -37.69 -44.71
N ALA A 997 3.44 -38.84 -44.36
CA ALA A 997 3.65 -39.27 -42.98
C ALA A 997 5.14 -39.48 -42.70
N GLN A 998 5.59 -39.06 -41.51
CA GLN A 998 6.99 -39.15 -41.07
C GLN A 998 7.07 -39.62 -39.62
N TRP A 999 8.04 -40.47 -39.32
CA TRP A 999 8.42 -40.86 -37.96
C TRP A 999 9.59 -40.00 -37.47
N SER A 1000 9.47 -39.43 -36.26
CA SER A 1000 10.56 -38.74 -35.57
C SER A 1000 11.03 -39.60 -34.38
N PRO A 1001 12.20 -40.26 -34.47
CA PRO A 1001 12.73 -41.05 -33.36
C PRO A 1001 13.04 -40.21 -32.12
N VAL A 1002 13.40 -38.94 -32.31
CA VAL A 1002 13.75 -38.00 -31.23
C VAL A 1002 12.52 -37.57 -30.44
N ASP A 1003 11.42 -37.29 -31.15
CA ASP A 1003 10.17 -36.85 -30.51
C ASP A 1003 9.26 -38.03 -30.11
N GLY A 1004 9.61 -39.25 -30.50
CA GLY A 1004 8.81 -40.45 -30.23
C GLY A 1004 7.41 -40.43 -30.83
N LYS A 1005 7.20 -39.73 -31.95
CA LYS A 1005 5.86 -39.57 -32.56
C LYS A 1005 5.85 -39.73 -34.08
N VAL A 1006 4.75 -40.25 -34.61
CA VAL A 1006 4.43 -40.22 -36.05
C VAL A 1006 3.65 -38.95 -36.33
N GLU A 1007 4.09 -38.18 -37.32
CA GLU A 1007 3.44 -36.97 -37.81
C GLU A 1007 2.89 -37.21 -39.22
N TRP A 1008 1.60 -36.99 -39.43
CA TRP A 1008 0.92 -37.19 -40.71
C TRP A 1008 0.20 -35.93 -41.16
N LYS A 1009 0.65 -35.35 -42.27
CA LYS A 1009 0.13 -34.11 -42.85
C LYS A 1009 -0.78 -34.42 -44.01
N VAL A 1010 -2.03 -33.97 -43.94
CA VAL A 1010 -3.03 -34.16 -45.01
C VAL A 1010 -3.37 -32.80 -45.64
N PRO A 1011 -3.04 -32.57 -46.92
CA PRO A 1011 -3.39 -31.33 -47.61
C PRO A 1011 -4.91 -31.14 -47.66
N ALA A 1012 -5.37 -29.91 -47.40
CA ALA A 1012 -6.81 -29.59 -47.38
C ALA A 1012 -7.55 -29.89 -48.69
N LYS A 1013 -6.87 -29.82 -49.84
CA LYS A 1013 -7.44 -30.18 -51.16
C LYS A 1013 -7.75 -31.67 -51.29
N ASP A 1014 -7.02 -32.48 -50.53
CA ASP A 1014 -7.11 -33.94 -50.55
C ASP A 1014 -7.99 -34.45 -49.42
N PHE A 1015 -8.51 -33.59 -48.55
CA PHE A 1015 -9.50 -33.94 -47.53
C PHE A 1015 -10.91 -33.85 -48.12
N GLY A 1016 -11.47 -34.99 -48.52
CA GLY A 1016 -12.81 -35.09 -49.12
C GLY A 1016 -13.67 -36.18 -48.49
N ILE A 1017 -14.89 -36.36 -49.02
CA ILE A 1017 -16.00 -37.16 -48.45
C ILE A 1017 -15.62 -38.62 -48.08
N GLY A 1018 -14.54 -39.16 -48.65
CA GLY A 1018 -14.04 -40.52 -48.35
C GLY A 1018 -13.06 -40.67 -47.18
N GLY A 1019 -12.67 -39.58 -46.51
CA GLY A 1019 -11.66 -39.60 -45.44
C GLY A 1019 -10.24 -39.93 -45.93
N ALA A 1020 -9.33 -40.19 -44.98
CA ALA A 1020 -7.98 -40.66 -45.24
C ALA A 1020 -7.55 -41.68 -44.18
N THR A 1021 -6.62 -42.58 -44.50
CA THR A 1021 -6.14 -43.62 -43.59
C THR A 1021 -4.62 -43.72 -43.61
N LEU A 1022 -4.00 -43.95 -42.46
CA LEU A 1022 -2.59 -44.23 -42.30
C LEU A 1022 -2.41 -45.58 -41.60
N ARG A 1023 -1.67 -46.49 -42.21
CA ARG A 1023 -1.23 -47.74 -41.57
C ARG A 1023 0.25 -47.66 -41.25
N CYS A 1024 0.61 -48.20 -40.09
CA CYS A 1024 1.98 -48.20 -39.57
C CYS A 1024 2.27 -49.54 -38.89
N THR A 1025 3.51 -50.01 -38.97
CA THR A 1025 3.99 -51.23 -38.31
C THR A 1025 5.09 -50.87 -37.31
N VAL A 1026 4.90 -51.22 -36.04
CA VAL A 1026 5.77 -50.83 -34.93
C VAL A 1026 6.83 -51.91 -34.68
N GLN A 1027 8.07 -51.49 -34.39
CA GLN A 1027 9.18 -52.39 -34.05
C GLN A 1027 9.75 -52.05 -32.67
N GLY A 1028 9.68 -53.01 -31.76
CA GLY A 1028 10.23 -52.93 -30.41
C GLY A 1028 11.69 -53.36 -30.32
N PRO A 1029 12.27 -53.49 -29.11
CA PRO A 1029 13.60 -54.06 -28.92
C PRO A 1029 13.63 -55.50 -29.43
N ALA A 1030 14.68 -55.84 -30.19
CA ALA A 1030 14.92 -57.20 -30.65
C ALA A 1030 14.98 -58.15 -29.45
N SER A 1031 14.17 -59.20 -29.45
CA SER A 1031 14.26 -60.29 -28.48
C SER A 1031 15.03 -61.45 -29.10
N ASP A 1032 15.70 -62.28 -28.29
CA ASP A 1032 16.41 -63.49 -28.76
C ASP A 1032 15.48 -64.46 -29.54
N ALA A 1033 14.15 -64.30 -29.42
CA ALA A 1033 13.15 -65.06 -30.18
C ALA A 1033 12.93 -64.54 -31.63
N ASP A 1034 13.39 -63.32 -31.95
CA ASP A 1034 13.34 -62.77 -33.31
C ASP A 1034 14.58 -63.16 -34.14
N GLU A 1035 15.61 -63.75 -33.50
CA GLU A 1035 16.83 -64.23 -34.17
C GLU A 1035 16.69 -65.64 -34.78
N GLU A 1036 15.68 -66.44 -34.39
CA GLU A 1036 15.46 -67.75 -35.01
C GLU A 1036 14.94 -67.66 -36.47
N ASP A 1037 14.42 -66.51 -36.89
CA ASP A 1037 13.90 -66.28 -38.26
C ASP A 1037 14.88 -65.54 -39.19
N SER A 1038 16.07 -65.13 -38.71
CA SER A 1038 17.02 -64.32 -39.50
C SER A 1038 18.47 -64.79 -39.41
N SER A 1039 18.73 -66.04 -39.80
CA SER A 1039 20.10 -66.47 -40.09
C SER A 1039 20.53 -65.91 -41.47
N GLY A 1040 21.23 -64.77 -41.48
CA GLY A 1040 21.55 -64.09 -42.74
C GLY A 1040 22.71 -63.09 -42.71
N VAL A 1041 23.88 -63.51 -42.20
CA VAL A 1041 25.22 -63.02 -42.56
C VAL A 1041 25.63 -61.59 -42.13
N LEU A 1042 26.68 -61.58 -41.29
CA LEU A 1042 27.56 -60.47 -40.90
C LEU A 1042 28.03 -59.55 -42.05
N ASN A 1043 28.19 -58.25 -41.76
CA ASN A 1043 29.54 -57.67 -41.53
C ASN A 1043 29.54 -56.16 -41.17
N GLY A 1044 30.21 -55.84 -40.05
CA GLY A 1044 31.07 -54.67 -39.73
C GLY A 1044 30.48 -53.26 -39.96
N VAL A 1045 30.60 -52.29 -39.06
CA VAL A 1045 31.81 -51.89 -38.34
C VAL A 1045 31.43 -51.14 -37.06
N THR A 1046 32.20 -51.41 -36.01
CA THR A 1046 32.21 -50.77 -34.69
C THR A 1046 32.57 -49.28 -34.73
N ALA A 1047 31.89 -48.47 -33.91
CA ALA A 1047 32.55 -47.38 -33.19
C ALA A 1047 31.80 -47.05 -31.89
N THR A 1048 32.49 -47.31 -30.79
CA THR A 1048 32.16 -47.08 -29.39
C THR A 1048 32.06 -45.59 -29.05
N THR A 1049 31.04 -45.19 -28.28
CA THR A 1049 31.16 -44.09 -27.30
C THR A 1049 30.32 -44.42 -26.07
N TYR A 1050 30.99 -44.41 -24.92
CA TYR A 1050 30.44 -44.55 -23.58
C TYR A 1050 29.44 -43.44 -23.29
N ASP A 1051 28.33 -43.75 -22.64
CA ASP A 1051 27.57 -42.77 -21.87
C ASP A 1051 27.27 -43.33 -20.47
N TYR A 1052 27.61 -42.51 -19.47
CA TYR A 1052 27.45 -42.75 -18.05
C TYR A 1052 26.26 -41.92 -17.60
N THR A 1053 25.17 -42.54 -17.17
CA THR A 1053 24.21 -41.89 -16.28
C THR A 1053 23.64 -42.92 -15.31
N ASP A 1054 24.15 -42.85 -14.09
CA ASP A 1054 23.47 -43.29 -12.87
C ASP A 1054 22.21 -42.43 -12.65
N GLU A 1055 21.09 -43.08 -12.31
CA GLU A 1055 20.09 -42.54 -11.39
C GLU A 1055 19.49 -43.74 -10.61
N PRO A 1056 19.42 -43.70 -9.27
CA PRO A 1056 19.03 -44.85 -8.46
C PRO A 1056 17.53 -44.84 -8.19
N SER A 1057 16.87 -46.00 -8.32
CA SER A 1057 15.68 -46.27 -7.50
C SER A 1057 15.45 -47.76 -7.32
N ALA A 1058 15.74 -48.20 -6.10
CA ALA A 1058 15.27 -49.45 -5.56
C ALA A 1058 13.76 -49.35 -5.28
N TYR A 1059 12.99 -50.35 -5.69
CA TYR A 1059 12.14 -51.13 -4.79
C TYR A 1059 11.76 -52.44 -5.48
N GLN A 1060 12.48 -53.49 -5.09
CA GLN A 1060 12.26 -54.86 -5.48
C GLN A 1060 11.03 -55.38 -4.72
N SER A 1061 10.00 -55.85 -5.42
CA SER A 1061 9.04 -56.79 -4.83
C SER A 1061 9.17 -58.13 -5.53
N GLN A 1062 9.74 -59.09 -4.81
CA GLN A 1062 9.70 -60.49 -5.20
C GLN A 1062 8.25 -60.99 -5.14
N SER A 1063 7.77 -61.58 -6.23
CA SER A 1063 6.82 -62.68 -6.12
C SER A 1063 7.28 -63.79 -7.05
N GLY A 1064 7.72 -64.90 -6.46
CA GLY A 1064 8.07 -66.09 -7.19
C GLY A 1064 6.82 -66.78 -7.73
N ARG A 1065 6.94 -67.43 -8.89
CA ARG A 1065 6.16 -68.62 -9.19
C ARG A 1065 6.89 -69.56 -10.15
N GLN A 1066 6.83 -70.82 -9.73
CA GLN A 1066 7.46 -72.04 -10.25
C GLN A 1066 7.35 -72.28 -11.76
N ALA A 1067 8.38 -72.97 -12.24
CA ALA A 1067 8.37 -73.70 -13.50
C ALA A 1067 7.23 -74.74 -13.55
N GLY A 1068 6.55 -74.81 -14.68
CA GLY A 1068 5.59 -75.85 -15.03
C GLY A 1068 5.65 -76.18 -16.52
N SER A 1069 6.15 -77.38 -16.80
CA SER A 1069 5.87 -78.33 -17.89
C SER A 1069 5.22 -77.82 -19.20
N GLY A 1070 5.85 -78.18 -20.32
CA GLY A 1070 5.43 -77.87 -21.69
C GLY A 1070 4.16 -78.57 -22.21
N GLY A 1071 3.72 -78.06 -23.36
CA GLY A 1071 2.69 -78.60 -24.23
C GLY A 1071 2.14 -77.52 -25.18
N ASN A 1072 2.45 -77.63 -26.48
CA ASN A 1072 1.94 -76.84 -27.62
C ASN A 1072 2.14 -75.30 -27.61
N SER A 1073 3.31 -74.80 -28.04
CA SER A 1073 3.59 -73.35 -28.04
C SER A 1073 3.69 -72.67 -29.41
N VAL A 1074 3.14 -73.20 -30.52
CA VAL A 1074 3.04 -72.36 -31.74
C VAL A 1074 2.02 -71.22 -31.48
N ASN A 1075 0.84 -71.54 -30.94
CA ASN A 1075 -0.14 -70.52 -30.53
C ASN A 1075 0.33 -69.69 -29.30
N GLY A 1076 1.06 -70.29 -28.36
CA GLY A 1076 1.54 -69.59 -27.16
C GLY A 1076 2.72 -68.64 -27.39
N LEU A 1077 3.52 -68.87 -28.44
CA LEU A 1077 4.56 -67.93 -28.87
C LEU A 1077 3.94 -66.71 -29.57
N ASP A 1078 2.93 -66.93 -30.41
CA ASP A 1078 2.17 -65.85 -31.05
C ASP A 1078 1.40 -65.01 -30.02
N GLU A 1079 0.77 -65.61 -29.01
CA GLU A 1079 0.10 -64.88 -27.91
C GLU A 1079 1.08 -64.03 -27.09
N ARG A 1080 2.26 -64.56 -26.73
CA ARG A 1080 3.31 -63.78 -26.04
C ARG A 1080 3.86 -62.66 -26.90
N ARG A 1081 3.98 -62.87 -28.22
CA ARG A 1081 4.42 -61.85 -29.18
C ARG A 1081 3.40 -60.73 -29.32
N VAL A 1082 2.11 -61.07 -29.39
CA VAL A 1082 0.99 -60.12 -29.40
C VAL A 1082 0.94 -59.32 -28.10
N GLU A 1083 1.08 -59.95 -26.94
CA GLU A 1083 1.04 -59.27 -25.64
C GLU A 1083 2.23 -58.32 -25.45
N ARG A 1084 3.42 -58.70 -25.91
CA ARG A 1084 4.59 -57.81 -25.97
C ARG A 1084 4.39 -56.63 -26.92
N ASN A 1085 3.82 -56.86 -28.10
CA ASN A 1085 3.59 -55.82 -29.09
C ASN A 1085 2.47 -54.85 -28.67
N ARG A 1086 1.56 -55.29 -27.79
CA ARG A 1086 0.53 -54.44 -27.20
C ARG A 1086 1.12 -53.26 -26.42
N GLU A 1087 2.25 -53.45 -25.73
CA GLU A 1087 2.94 -52.37 -25.01
C GLU A 1087 3.60 -51.34 -25.94
N LEU A 1088 3.75 -51.67 -27.23
CA LEU A 1088 4.32 -50.79 -28.27
C LEU A 1088 3.25 -49.99 -29.02
N MET A 1089 1.97 -50.29 -28.80
CA MET A 1089 0.87 -49.62 -29.49
C MET A 1089 0.69 -48.17 -28.98
N PRO A 1090 0.22 -47.25 -29.84
CA PRO A 1090 -0.12 -45.90 -29.40
C PRO A 1090 -1.24 -45.93 -28.35
N THR A 1091 -1.14 -45.06 -27.35
CA THR A 1091 -2.18 -44.87 -26.32
C THR A 1091 -3.18 -43.77 -26.69
N ALA A 1092 -2.80 -42.89 -27.62
CA ALA A 1092 -3.66 -41.83 -28.13
C ALA A 1092 -3.18 -41.36 -29.51
N ALA A 1093 -4.06 -40.67 -30.24
CA ALA A 1093 -3.71 -39.86 -31.39
C ALA A 1093 -4.35 -38.48 -31.29
N THR A 1094 -3.65 -37.43 -31.71
CA THR A 1094 -4.14 -36.05 -31.69
C THR A 1094 -4.30 -35.49 -33.09
N LEU A 1095 -5.27 -34.60 -33.27
CA LEU A 1095 -5.61 -33.95 -34.52
C LEU A 1095 -5.53 -32.43 -34.38
N SER A 1096 -4.68 -31.85 -35.21
CA SER A 1096 -4.55 -30.41 -35.44
C SER A 1096 -5.27 -30.03 -36.73
N PHE A 1097 -6.06 -28.96 -36.68
CA PHE A 1097 -6.64 -28.30 -37.85
C PHE A 1097 -6.93 -26.83 -37.56
N SER A 1098 -7.16 -26.07 -38.63
CA SER A 1098 -7.60 -24.67 -38.61
C SER A 1098 -8.83 -24.50 -39.50
N VAL A 1099 -9.91 -23.87 -39.02
CA VAL A 1099 -11.10 -23.59 -39.82
C VAL A 1099 -11.36 -22.09 -39.86
N LYS A 1100 -11.27 -21.51 -41.05
CA LYS A 1100 -11.62 -20.10 -41.28
C LYS A 1100 -13.12 -19.95 -41.51
N GLY A 1101 -13.73 -18.95 -40.89
CA GLY A 1101 -15.15 -18.63 -41.09
C GLY A 1101 -16.13 -19.43 -40.24
N TRP A 1102 -15.64 -20.24 -39.29
CA TRP A 1102 -16.44 -21.06 -38.37
C TRP A 1102 -15.94 -20.91 -36.93
N LEU A 1103 -16.89 -21.00 -35.99
CA LEU A 1103 -16.69 -21.04 -34.53
C LEU A 1103 -17.45 -22.23 -33.97
N ALA A 1104 -16.80 -23.03 -33.13
CA ALA A 1104 -17.43 -24.19 -32.48
C ALA A 1104 -18.47 -23.77 -31.43
N SER A 1105 -18.25 -22.64 -30.76
CA SER A 1105 -19.24 -22.06 -29.85
C SER A 1105 -20.55 -21.68 -30.56
N GLY A 1106 -20.51 -21.42 -31.87
CA GLY A 1106 -21.63 -20.88 -32.64
C GLY A 1106 -21.87 -19.37 -32.43
N LEU A 1107 -20.98 -18.68 -31.71
CA LEU A 1107 -21.08 -17.24 -31.53
C LEU A 1107 -20.99 -16.49 -32.85
N LYS A 1108 -21.70 -15.37 -32.95
CA LYS A 1108 -21.73 -14.54 -34.15
C LYS A 1108 -21.87 -13.07 -33.80
N VAL A 1109 -21.07 -12.24 -34.45
CA VAL A 1109 -21.22 -10.78 -34.39
C VAL A 1109 -22.42 -10.36 -35.26
N GLU A 1110 -23.46 -9.84 -34.60
CA GLU A 1110 -24.66 -9.31 -35.26
C GLU A 1110 -24.44 -7.88 -35.72
N SER A 1111 -23.93 -7.02 -34.85
CA SER A 1111 -23.66 -5.63 -35.18
C SER A 1111 -22.57 -5.03 -34.30
N LEU A 1112 -21.81 -4.12 -34.91
CA LEU A 1112 -20.86 -3.24 -34.24
C LEU A 1112 -21.28 -1.80 -34.54
N LEU A 1113 -21.76 -1.08 -33.54
CA LEU A 1113 -22.28 0.28 -33.67
C LEU A 1113 -21.35 1.28 -32.97
N VAL A 1114 -21.25 2.48 -33.54
CA VAL A 1114 -20.56 3.62 -32.93
C VAL A 1114 -21.64 4.57 -32.43
N ASP A 1115 -21.71 4.79 -31.12
CA ASP A 1115 -22.65 5.74 -30.51
C ASP A 1115 -22.10 7.16 -30.68
N THR A 1116 -22.49 7.83 -31.76
CA THR A 1116 -22.01 9.17 -32.12
C THR A 1116 -22.36 10.24 -31.09
N LYS A 1117 -23.43 10.05 -30.30
CA LYS A 1117 -23.83 11.01 -29.25
C LYS A 1117 -22.90 10.97 -28.04
N LYS A 1118 -22.38 9.78 -27.71
CA LYS A 1118 -21.44 9.58 -26.59
C LYS A 1118 -19.98 9.68 -27.01
N SER A 1119 -19.70 9.46 -28.29
CA SER A 1119 -18.36 9.60 -28.86
C SER A 1119 -17.91 11.07 -28.86
N ARG A 1120 -16.63 11.31 -28.58
CA ARG A 1120 -16.04 12.66 -28.57
C ARG A 1120 -14.90 12.74 -29.59
N GLY A 1121 -14.80 13.84 -30.33
CA GLY A 1121 -13.74 14.03 -31.33
C GLY A 1121 -13.91 13.20 -32.60
N LEU A 1122 -15.03 12.50 -32.75
CA LEU A 1122 -15.44 11.83 -33.98
C LEU A 1122 -16.50 12.71 -34.67
N GLY A 1123 -16.23 13.13 -35.91
CA GLY A 1123 -17.21 13.91 -36.68
C GLY A 1123 -18.47 13.08 -36.97
N PRO A 1124 -19.67 13.71 -37.02
CA PRO A 1124 -20.93 12.99 -37.25
C PRO A 1124 -20.98 12.25 -38.60
N GLU A 1125 -20.13 12.62 -39.56
CA GLU A 1125 -20.03 11.99 -40.89
C GLU A 1125 -19.03 10.81 -40.95
N VAL A 1126 -18.23 10.60 -39.90
CA VAL A 1126 -17.17 9.58 -39.91
C VAL A 1126 -17.76 8.19 -39.66
N LYS A 1127 -17.83 7.38 -40.72
CA LYS A 1127 -18.20 5.95 -40.64
C LYS A 1127 -16.95 5.09 -40.75
N PRO A 1128 -16.50 4.40 -39.68
CA PRO A 1128 -15.35 3.53 -39.77
C PRO A 1128 -15.66 2.28 -40.61
N TYR A 1129 -14.66 1.77 -41.31
CA TYR A 1129 -14.69 0.46 -41.92
C TYR A 1129 -14.80 -0.60 -40.83
N LYS A 1130 -15.61 -1.65 -41.05
CA LYS A 1130 -15.86 -2.71 -40.06
C LYS A 1130 -15.59 -4.07 -40.69
N GLY A 1131 -14.73 -4.86 -40.07
CA GLY A 1131 -14.47 -6.24 -40.45
C GLY A 1131 -14.65 -7.20 -39.28
N VAL A 1132 -15.04 -8.44 -39.58
CA VAL A 1132 -15.12 -9.52 -38.59
C VAL A 1132 -14.45 -10.76 -39.17
N LYS A 1133 -13.61 -11.41 -38.36
CA LYS A 1133 -12.96 -12.68 -38.70
C LYS A 1133 -13.32 -13.73 -37.66
N TYR A 1134 -13.60 -14.93 -38.14
CA TYR A 1134 -13.85 -16.12 -37.32
C TYR A 1134 -12.78 -17.15 -37.62
N LEU A 1135 -12.15 -17.70 -36.59
CA LEU A 1135 -11.12 -18.71 -36.71
C LEU A 1135 -11.25 -19.72 -35.57
N THR A 1136 -11.30 -21.00 -35.89
CA THR A 1136 -11.19 -22.08 -34.91
C THR A 1136 -9.91 -22.86 -35.17
N VAL A 1137 -9.10 -23.11 -34.15
CA VAL A 1137 -7.87 -23.91 -34.22
C VAL A 1137 -7.90 -25.02 -33.18
N SER A 1138 -7.33 -26.18 -33.48
CA SER A 1138 -7.21 -27.29 -32.54
C SER A 1138 -5.86 -27.32 -31.81
N ARG A 1139 -4.74 -27.18 -32.53
CA ARG A 1139 -3.36 -27.27 -31.97
C ARG A 1139 -3.18 -28.50 -31.06
N ASP A 1140 -3.38 -29.68 -31.62
CA ASP A 1140 -3.37 -30.99 -30.94
C ASP A 1140 -4.49 -31.17 -29.91
N GLY A 1141 -5.44 -30.25 -29.89
CA GLY A 1141 -6.53 -30.23 -28.94
C GLY A 1141 -7.59 -31.29 -29.14
N VAL A 1142 -7.69 -31.95 -30.31
CA VAL A 1142 -8.60 -33.09 -30.51
C VAL A 1142 -7.83 -34.38 -30.31
N GLU A 1143 -8.00 -35.01 -29.15
CA GLU A 1143 -7.35 -36.26 -28.75
C GLU A 1143 -8.33 -37.43 -28.81
N VAL A 1144 -7.90 -38.56 -29.36
CA VAL A 1144 -8.63 -39.83 -29.33
C VAL A 1144 -7.77 -40.85 -28.59
N ARG A 1145 -8.30 -41.37 -27.49
CA ARG A 1145 -7.64 -42.43 -26.72
C ARG A 1145 -7.81 -43.77 -27.42
N CYS A 1146 -6.80 -44.63 -27.31
CA CYS A 1146 -6.74 -45.93 -27.98
C CYS A 1146 -7.00 -47.08 -27.00
#